data_AF-A0A9Q0H042-F1
#
_entry.id   AF-A0A9Q0H042-F1
#
_cell.length_a   1.000
_cell.length_b   1.000
_cell.length_c   1.000
_cell.angle_alpha   90.00
_cell.angle_beta   90.00
_cell.angle_gamma   90.00
#
_symmetry.space_group_name_H-M   'P 1'
#
loop_
_entity.id
_entity.type
_entity.pdbx_description
1 polymer ?
#
loop_
_entity_poly.entity_id
_entity_poly.type
_entity_poly.pdbx_seq_one_letter_code
_entity_poly.pdbx_strand_id
1 'polypeptide(L)'
;MDDSSGKKEIERNDLEDSQVPDAEGLNTSGLPPWTKQITVRGLVASFFIGVIYSVMVMKLNLTTGLAPNLNVSAALLAFIFIRTWMKLLQKAGIVSTPFTKQETTVIQTCAVACYSISFGGGFGSYLLGLNKKTYEQAGVGTEGNTPGSYKEPGIGWMTGFLFVTRFVGLLALVPLRKIMIIDYKLTYPSGTATAVLINGFHTPQGDEMAKKQVFAFAKFFSVSFLWSFFKWFYSGGEICGFSQFPTFGLKAWNQTFYFDFSLTYIGAGMICSHLVNLSLLLGAVLSWGIMWPLIGGLKGDWFPGTLPESSMKSLNGYKVFISIALILGDGLYNFVKIFFFTTRSIFTGLKNRNLKTGTGADHKNEALDDPQRNELFMRERIPVWLACTGYAAFSIISIIVIPVMFPVMKWYYVVVAYILAPSLGFCNAYGAGLTDMNMSFNYGKVALFVLAAIAGKDNGVVAGLIGCGLINSVVSISSDLMHDFKTAHLTVTSPRSMLLSQAIGTAMGCVIAPLTFLLFYKAFDVGNPDGVFKAPYAIIYRNMAILGVEGFSALPHHCLQLCYGFFAFAVGINLLRDHSPPYIAKWVPLPMAMAVPFLVGAYFAIDMCVGSLIVFVWYKLDSRKAALMVPAVASGLICGDGLWLLPSSILALFKVNPPICMRFDAS
;
A
#
# COMPACT_ATOMS: atom_id res chain seq x y z
N MET A 1 -26.54 -24.96 -43.23
CA MET A 1 -25.08 -25.23 -43.21
C MET A 1 -24.43 -23.93 -43.64
N ASP A 2 -23.91 -23.05 -42.78
CA ASP A 2 -23.38 -23.16 -41.43
C ASP A 2 -23.79 -21.92 -40.63
N ASP A 3 -24.38 -22.09 -39.44
CA ASP A 3 -24.64 -21.00 -38.49
C ASP A 3 -24.35 -21.49 -37.06
N SER A 4 -23.11 -21.91 -36.80
CA SER A 4 -22.70 -22.43 -35.49
C SER A 4 -21.36 -21.90 -34.95
N SER A 5 -20.68 -20.96 -35.63
CA SER A 5 -19.38 -20.43 -35.18
C SER A 5 -19.46 -19.17 -34.31
N GLY A 6 -20.60 -18.48 -34.25
CA GLY A 6 -20.74 -17.20 -33.52
C GLY A 6 -21.03 -17.31 -32.01
N LYS A 7 -21.32 -18.50 -31.47
CA LYS A 7 -21.72 -18.68 -30.06
C LYS A 7 -20.61 -19.11 -29.10
N LYS A 8 -19.43 -19.52 -29.60
CA LYS A 8 -18.32 -19.99 -28.73
C LYS A 8 -17.32 -18.91 -28.33
N GLU A 9 -17.37 -17.72 -28.90
CA GLU A 9 -16.44 -16.62 -28.54
C GLU A 9 -17.00 -15.64 -27.50
N ILE A 10 -18.30 -15.71 -27.20
CA ILE A 10 -18.95 -14.85 -26.19
C ILE A 10 -18.76 -15.41 -24.77
N GLU A 11 -18.62 -16.73 -24.60
CA GLU A 11 -18.39 -17.36 -23.27
C GLU A 11 -16.99 -17.10 -22.68
N ARG A 12 -16.06 -16.50 -23.45
CA ARG A 12 -14.72 -16.18 -22.94
C ARG A 12 -14.64 -14.83 -22.21
N ASN A 13 -15.66 -13.99 -22.35
CA ASN A 13 -15.69 -12.64 -21.78
C ASN A 13 -16.25 -12.56 -20.35
N ASP A 14 -16.82 -13.64 -19.81
CA ASP A 14 -17.28 -13.69 -18.41
C ASP A 14 -16.18 -14.13 -17.42
N LEU A 15 -14.95 -14.37 -17.91
CA LEU A 15 -13.81 -14.82 -17.10
C LEU A 15 -13.04 -13.65 -16.45
N GLU A 16 -13.27 -12.40 -16.88
CA GLU A 16 -12.51 -11.23 -16.43
C GLU A 16 -13.14 -10.49 -15.22
N ASP A 17 -14.42 -10.74 -14.92
CA ASP A 17 -15.07 -10.33 -13.67
C ASP A 17 -15.04 -11.51 -12.69
N SER A 18 -13.86 -11.78 -12.13
CA SER A 18 -13.74 -12.67 -10.97
C SER A 18 -14.29 -11.97 -9.72
N GLN A 19 -15.61 -11.73 -9.72
CA GLN A 19 -16.36 -11.29 -8.56
C GLN A 19 -16.29 -12.37 -7.48
N VAL A 20 -16.00 -11.93 -6.26
CA VAL A 20 -16.17 -12.71 -5.02
C VAL A 20 -17.56 -13.37 -5.05
N PRO A 21 -17.70 -14.66 -4.69
CA PRO A 21 -18.95 -15.38 -4.81
C PRO A 21 -20.17 -14.60 -4.31
N ASP A 22 -21.25 -14.73 -5.09
CA ASP A 22 -22.60 -14.27 -4.77
C ASP A 22 -22.92 -14.61 -3.32
N ALA A 23 -23.27 -13.58 -2.53
CA ALA A 23 -23.95 -13.84 -1.27
C ALA A 23 -25.42 -13.95 -1.62
N GLU A 24 -25.91 -15.18 -1.75
CA GLU A 24 -27.34 -15.45 -1.74
C GLU A 24 -27.96 -14.81 -0.47
N GLY A 25 -28.96 -13.95 -0.67
CA GLY A 25 -29.85 -13.47 0.38
C GLY A 25 -29.23 -12.51 1.40
N LEU A 26 -28.78 -11.33 0.95
CA LEU A 26 -28.46 -10.22 1.85
C LEU A 26 -29.72 -9.68 2.54
N ASN A 27 -30.08 -10.27 3.68
CA ASN A 27 -31.19 -9.81 4.52
C ASN A 27 -30.87 -8.43 5.13
N THR A 28 -31.17 -7.36 4.39
CA THR A 28 -30.91 -5.95 4.76
C THR A 28 -31.69 -5.50 6.01
N SER A 29 -32.74 -6.23 6.38
CA SER A 29 -33.58 -5.98 7.56
C SER A 29 -32.93 -6.31 8.91
N GLY A 30 -31.78 -7.01 8.93
CA GLY A 30 -31.09 -7.45 10.13
C GLY A 30 -29.75 -6.75 10.44
N LEU A 31 -29.32 -5.78 9.62
CA LEU A 31 -28.02 -5.13 9.81
C LEU A 31 -28.04 -4.15 10.99
N PRO A 32 -27.10 -4.24 11.94
CA PRO A 32 -27.02 -3.28 13.03
C PRO A 32 -26.72 -1.88 12.48
N PRO A 33 -27.31 -0.82 13.05
CA PRO A 33 -26.98 0.55 12.68
C PRO A 33 -25.47 0.79 12.84
N TRP A 34 -24.90 1.67 12.02
CA TRP A 34 -23.46 1.89 11.96
C TRP A 34 -22.81 2.14 13.34
N THR A 35 -23.48 2.87 14.23
CA THR A 35 -23.01 3.12 15.61
C THR A 35 -22.87 1.86 16.46
N LYS A 36 -23.67 0.82 16.21
CA LYS A 36 -23.57 -0.49 16.90
C LYS A 36 -22.55 -1.43 16.26
N GLN A 37 -22.00 -1.09 15.09
CA GLN A 37 -20.89 -1.84 14.49
C GLN A 37 -19.57 -1.56 15.21
N ILE A 38 -19.45 -0.40 15.87
CA ILE A 38 -18.32 -0.04 16.72
C ILE A 38 -18.64 -0.45 18.15
N THR A 39 -17.92 -1.43 18.68
CA THR A 39 -18.13 -1.94 20.03
C THR A 39 -16.95 -1.59 20.93
N VAL A 40 -17.20 -1.43 22.23
CA VAL A 40 -16.13 -1.16 23.21
C VAL A 40 -15.13 -2.32 23.25
N ARG A 41 -15.60 -3.57 23.26
CA ARG A 41 -14.74 -4.76 23.20
C ARG A 41 -13.90 -4.79 21.92
N GLY A 42 -14.47 -4.33 20.80
CA GLY A 42 -13.76 -4.20 19.54
C GLY A 42 -12.64 -3.17 19.63
N LEU A 43 -12.91 -1.98 20.17
CA LEU A 43 -11.87 -0.95 20.38
C LEU A 43 -10.74 -1.44 21.31
N VAL A 44 -11.07 -2.20 22.36
CA VAL A 44 -10.08 -2.83 23.24
C VAL A 44 -9.23 -3.85 22.47
N ALA A 45 -9.86 -4.72 21.68
CA ALA A 45 -9.15 -5.67 20.83
C ALA A 45 -8.24 -4.96 19.81
N SER A 46 -8.74 -3.90 19.17
CA SER A 46 -7.96 -3.07 18.24
C SER A 46 -6.74 -2.45 18.91
N PHE A 47 -6.85 -2.02 20.17
CA PHE A 47 -5.73 -1.50 20.93
C PHE A 47 -4.63 -2.53 21.14
N PHE A 48 -4.96 -3.73 21.65
CA PHE A 48 -3.94 -4.76 21.86
C PHE A 48 -3.31 -5.24 20.55
N ILE A 49 -4.13 -5.49 19.53
CA ILE A 49 -3.65 -5.92 18.21
C ILE A 49 -2.79 -4.83 17.58
N GLY A 50 -3.23 -3.56 17.63
CA GLY A 50 -2.50 -2.41 17.11
C GLY A 50 -1.16 -2.19 17.81
N VAL A 51 -1.07 -2.35 19.13
CA VAL A 51 0.19 -2.28 19.88
C VAL A 51 1.16 -3.38 19.45
N ILE A 52 0.70 -4.64 19.40
CA ILE A 52 1.55 -5.79 19.02
C ILE A 52 2.16 -5.57 17.63
N TYR A 53 1.32 -5.22 16.65
CA TYR A 53 1.80 -4.98 15.29
C TYR A 53 2.65 -3.71 15.19
N SER A 54 2.39 -2.66 15.98
CA SER A 54 3.23 -1.46 16.00
C SER A 54 4.66 -1.76 16.42
N VAL A 55 4.85 -2.57 17.47
CA VAL A 55 6.20 -3.00 17.92
C VAL A 55 6.94 -3.75 16.81
N MET A 56 6.25 -4.67 16.14
CA MET A 56 6.85 -5.48 15.09
C MET A 56 7.19 -4.68 13.84
N VAL A 57 6.24 -3.89 13.36
CA VAL A 57 6.43 -3.04 12.19
C VAL A 57 7.53 -2.02 12.45
N MET A 58 7.61 -1.46 13.66
CA MET A 58 8.72 -0.57 14.05
C MET A 58 10.07 -1.29 13.97
N LYS A 59 10.17 -2.51 14.51
CA LYS A 59 11.38 -3.32 14.42
C LYS A 59 11.80 -3.53 12.96
N LEU A 60 10.89 -4.02 12.12
CA LEU A 60 11.15 -4.26 10.70
C LEU A 60 11.59 -2.96 9.99
N ASN A 61 10.92 -1.84 10.28
CA ASN A 61 11.26 -0.54 9.74
C ASN A 61 12.70 -0.10 10.11
N LEU A 62 13.14 -0.37 11.34
CA LEU A 62 14.48 -0.01 11.81
C LEU A 62 15.58 -1.00 11.38
N THR A 63 15.24 -2.26 11.07
CA THR A 63 16.22 -3.27 10.63
C THR A 63 16.34 -3.35 9.11
N THR A 64 15.23 -3.56 8.40
CA THR A 64 15.20 -3.79 6.94
C THR A 64 14.59 -2.60 6.19
N GLY A 65 13.77 -1.79 6.85
CA GLY A 65 13.08 -0.65 6.24
C GLY A 65 11.92 -1.03 5.31
N LEU A 66 11.50 -2.30 5.32
CA LEU A 66 10.37 -2.82 4.56
C LEU A 66 9.37 -3.45 5.53
N ALA A 67 8.08 -3.18 5.33
CA ALA A 67 7.00 -3.80 6.08
C ALA A 67 5.93 -4.34 5.11
N PRO A 68 5.59 -5.64 5.19
CA PRO A 68 4.49 -6.20 4.39
C PRO A 68 3.13 -5.72 4.91
N ASN A 69 2.09 -5.85 4.09
CA ASN A 69 0.72 -5.61 4.50
C ASN A 69 0.24 -6.74 5.43
N LEU A 70 -0.21 -6.39 6.63
CA LEU A 70 -0.65 -7.32 7.69
C LEU A 70 -2.17 -7.28 7.92
N ASN A 71 -2.94 -6.85 6.92
CA ASN A 71 -4.39 -6.65 7.04
C ASN A 71 -5.13 -7.98 7.29
N VAL A 72 -4.80 -9.02 6.51
CA VAL A 72 -5.45 -10.34 6.62
C VAL A 72 -5.12 -11.00 7.97
N SER A 73 -3.87 -10.88 8.43
CA SER A 73 -3.45 -11.39 9.74
C SER A 73 -4.08 -10.59 10.90
N ALA A 74 -4.28 -9.28 10.74
CA ALA A 74 -5.01 -8.47 11.71
C ALA A 74 -6.48 -8.92 11.85
N ALA A 75 -7.16 -9.21 10.73
CA ALA A 75 -8.53 -9.75 10.75
C ALA A 75 -8.61 -11.14 11.41
N LEU A 76 -7.66 -12.03 11.14
CA LEU A 76 -7.58 -13.34 11.79
C LEU A 76 -7.42 -13.21 13.30
N LEU A 77 -6.48 -12.37 13.77
CA LEU A 77 -6.28 -12.15 15.20
C LEU A 77 -7.49 -11.48 15.86
N ALA A 78 -8.14 -10.53 15.17
CA ALA A 78 -9.37 -9.90 15.66
C ALA A 78 -10.46 -10.95 15.91
N PHE A 79 -10.66 -11.86 14.96
CA PHE A 79 -11.62 -12.96 15.09
C PHE A 79 -11.29 -13.88 16.26
N ILE A 80 -10.03 -14.33 16.38
CA ILE A 80 -9.58 -15.22 17.46
C ILE A 80 -9.72 -14.53 18.82
N PHE A 81 -9.32 -13.26 18.94
CA PHE A 81 -9.37 -12.49 20.17
C PHE A 81 -10.80 -12.34 20.68
N ILE A 82 -11.72 -11.85 19.84
CA ILE A 82 -13.12 -11.66 20.25
C ILE A 82 -13.82 -12.99 20.53
N ARG A 83 -13.55 -14.04 19.74
CA ARG A 83 -14.14 -15.36 20.00
C ARG A 83 -13.66 -15.95 21.32
N THR A 84 -12.39 -15.74 21.67
CA THR A 84 -11.84 -16.14 22.98
C THR A 84 -12.45 -15.32 24.11
N TRP A 85 -12.53 -14.00 23.93
CA TRP A 85 -13.17 -13.08 24.87
C TRP A 85 -14.62 -13.46 25.17
N MET A 86 -15.43 -13.77 24.14
CA MET A 86 -16.81 -14.20 24.31
C MET A 86 -16.92 -15.55 25.04
N LYS A 87 -16.06 -16.52 24.73
CA LYS A 87 -16.04 -17.81 25.44
C LYS A 87 -15.74 -17.63 26.93
N LEU A 88 -14.84 -16.70 27.27
CA LEU A 88 -14.53 -16.37 28.66
C LEU A 88 -15.71 -15.69 29.36
N LEU A 89 -16.38 -14.74 28.70
CA LEU A 89 -17.58 -14.09 29.24
C LEU A 89 -18.74 -15.08 29.43
N GLN A 90 -18.95 -16.01 28.48
CA GLN A 90 -19.94 -17.07 28.61
C GLN A 90 -19.65 -17.99 29.80
N LYS A 91 -18.37 -18.37 30.00
CA LYS A 91 -17.95 -19.11 31.20
C LYS A 91 -18.18 -18.33 32.50
N ALA A 92 -18.09 -17.00 32.44
CA ALA A 92 -18.37 -16.11 33.57
C ALA A 92 -19.86 -15.78 33.76
N GLY A 93 -20.77 -16.34 32.95
CA GLY A 93 -22.20 -16.10 33.03
C GLY A 93 -22.67 -14.74 32.48
N ILE A 94 -21.79 -13.99 31.79
CA ILE A 94 -22.12 -12.66 31.25
C ILE A 94 -22.68 -12.81 29.83
N VAL A 95 -23.92 -12.37 29.62
CA VAL A 95 -24.54 -12.32 28.29
C VAL A 95 -23.86 -11.24 27.46
N SER A 96 -23.13 -11.66 26.43
CA SER A 96 -22.43 -10.76 25.51
C SER A 96 -23.24 -10.56 24.23
N THR A 97 -23.13 -9.37 23.63
CA THR A 97 -23.70 -9.08 22.30
C THR A 97 -23.18 -10.05 21.23
N PRO A 98 -23.99 -10.41 20.22
CA PRO A 98 -23.55 -11.27 19.12
C PRO A 98 -22.33 -10.68 18.40
N PHE A 99 -21.37 -11.53 18.05
CA PHE A 99 -20.19 -11.13 17.28
C PHE A 99 -20.52 -11.15 15.79
N THR A 100 -20.28 -10.02 15.12
CA THR A 100 -20.67 -9.81 13.73
C THR A 100 -19.45 -9.65 12.83
N LYS A 101 -19.65 -9.92 11.53
CA LYS A 101 -18.61 -9.66 10.52
C LYS A 101 -18.18 -8.19 10.49
N GLN A 102 -19.13 -7.27 10.65
CA GLN A 102 -18.87 -5.83 10.66
C GLN A 102 -17.97 -5.41 11.82
N GLU A 103 -18.18 -6.01 13.00
CA GLU A 103 -17.31 -5.78 14.16
C GLU A 103 -15.88 -6.25 13.89
N THR A 104 -15.69 -7.41 13.24
CA THR A 104 -14.35 -7.87 12.85
C THR A 104 -13.69 -6.91 11.86
N THR A 105 -14.44 -6.42 10.86
CA THR A 105 -13.92 -5.43 9.91
C THR A 105 -13.52 -4.14 10.60
N VAL A 106 -14.34 -3.63 11.52
CA VAL A 106 -14.02 -2.43 12.33
C VAL A 106 -12.75 -2.62 13.15
N ILE A 107 -12.57 -3.79 13.78
CA ILE A 107 -11.37 -4.09 14.56
C ILE A 107 -10.13 -4.13 13.67
N GLN A 108 -10.20 -4.82 12.53
CA GLN A 108 -9.11 -4.88 11.57
C GLN A 108 -8.72 -3.49 11.09
N THR A 109 -9.66 -2.67 10.63
CA THR A 109 -9.39 -1.30 10.16
C THR A 109 -8.73 -0.43 11.23
N CYS A 110 -9.25 -0.47 12.46
CA CYS A 110 -8.69 0.29 13.56
C CYS A 110 -7.26 -0.16 13.92
N ALA A 111 -7.01 -1.48 13.95
CA ALA A 111 -5.67 -2.02 14.20
C ALA A 111 -4.68 -1.69 13.06
N VAL A 112 -5.11 -1.80 11.80
CA VAL A 112 -4.30 -1.46 10.61
C VAL A 112 -3.92 0.01 10.60
N ALA A 113 -4.89 0.91 10.80
CA ALA A 113 -4.63 2.34 10.89
C ALA A 113 -3.67 2.71 12.05
N CYS A 114 -3.71 1.95 13.15
CA CYS A 114 -2.80 2.12 14.28
C CYS A 114 -1.36 1.72 13.91
N TYR A 115 -1.14 0.49 13.43
CA TYR A 115 0.22 0.02 13.17
C TYR A 115 0.83 0.63 11.90
N SER A 116 0.03 1.02 10.90
CA SER A 116 0.57 1.59 9.65
C SER A 116 1.29 2.91 9.89
N ILE A 117 0.97 3.61 10.98
CA ILE A 117 1.72 4.78 11.45
C ILE A 117 3.16 4.42 11.84
N SER A 118 3.41 3.23 12.39
CA SER A 118 4.77 2.79 12.74
C SER A 118 5.68 2.63 11.51
N PHE A 119 5.10 2.32 10.35
CA PHE A 119 5.82 2.28 9.07
C PHE A 119 5.84 3.65 8.38
N GLY A 120 4.66 4.18 8.02
CA GLY A 120 4.53 5.42 7.25
C GLY A 120 4.91 6.70 8.03
N GLY A 121 5.15 6.59 9.34
CA GLY A 121 5.42 7.72 10.25
C GLY A 121 6.80 8.32 10.09
N GLY A 122 7.67 7.72 9.27
CA GLY A 122 9.01 8.26 9.01
C GLY A 122 10.06 7.89 10.04
N PHE A 123 9.73 7.00 10.99
CA PHE A 123 10.59 6.60 12.10
C PHE A 123 11.86 5.84 11.69
N GLY A 124 11.86 5.19 10.52
CA GLY A 124 13.05 4.59 9.91
C GLY A 124 13.61 5.37 8.71
N SER A 125 13.02 6.53 8.39
CA SER A 125 13.31 7.29 7.17
C SER A 125 13.37 8.81 7.43
N TYR A 126 12.40 9.60 6.98
CA TYR A 126 12.51 11.05 6.93
C TYR A 126 12.49 11.75 8.31
N LEU A 127 11.79 11.20 9.32
CA LEU A 127 11.82 11.78 10.68
C LEU A 127 13.11 11.43 11.40
N LEU A 128 13.56 10.18 11.29
CA LEU A 128 14.83 9.77 11.89
C LEU A 128 16.02 10.46 11.20
N GLY A 129 15.91 10.76 9.90
CA GLY A 129 16.89 11.56 9.17
C GLY A 129 17.12 12.97 9.72
N LEU A 130 16.26 13.46 10.63
CA LEU A 130 16.45 14.72 11.34
C LEU A 130 17.32 14.60 12.60
N ASN A 131 17.63 13.41 13.11
CA ASN A 131 18.40 13.30 14.35
C ASN A 131 19.87 13.73 14.16
N LYS A 132 20.55 14.00 15.27
CA LYS A 132 21.94 14.46 15.27
C LYS A 132 22.89 13.39 14.72
N LYS A 133 22.66 12.11 15.03
CA LYS A 133 23.50 11.01 14.56
C LYS A 133 23.51 10.89 13.04
N THR A 134 22.34 10.92 12.40
CA THR A 134 22.25 10.89 10.93
C THR A 134 22.77 12.19 10.31
N TYR A 135 22.62 13.33 10.99
CA TYR A 135 23.25 14.58 10.60
C TYR A 135 24.77 14.48 10.50
N GLU A 136 25.41 13.94 11.53
CA GLU A 136 26.87 13.78 11.59
C GLU A 136 27.36 12.74 10.57
N GLN A 137 26.62 11.63 10.40
CA GLN A 137 26.92 10.60 9.40
C GLN A 137 26.82 11.08 7.96
N ALA A 138 25.95 12.06 7.67
CA ALA A 138 25.83 12.67 6.35
C ALA A 138 27.00 13.63 6.01
N GLY A 139 27.92 13.85 6.95
CA GLY A 139 29.09 14.71 6.79
C GLY A 139 28.82 16.13 7.31
N VAL A 140 29.51 16.50 8.39
CA VAL A 140 29.48 17.85 8.94
C VAL A 140 30.24 18.78 7.99
N GLY A 141 29.56 19.81 7.46
CA GLY A 141 30.14 20.75 6.50
C GLY A 141 29.92 20.39 5.02
N THR A 142 29.21 19.29 4.73
CA THR A 142 28.70 19.03 3.37
C THR A 142 27.79 20.18 2.94
N GLU A 143 27.95 20.65 1.70
CA GLU A 143 27.12 21.72 1.14
C GLU A 143 25.62 21.34 1.23
N GLY A 144 24.79 22.22 1.81
CA GLY A 144 23.37 21.94 2.09
C GLY A 144 23.08 21.27 3.44
N ASN A 145 24.07 20.65 4.11
CA ASN A 145 23.93 20.06 5.45
C ASN A 145 24.29 21.07 6.56
N THR A 146 23.51 22.14 6.68
CA THR A 146 23.85 23.29 7.54
C THR A 146 23.93 22.96 9.04
N PRO A 147 24.80 23.64 9.80
CA PRO A 147 24.85 23.50 11.26
C PRO A 147 23.49 23.76 11.90
N GLY A 148 23.07 22.87 12.80
CA GLY A 148 21.77 22.98 13.48
C GLY A 148 20.56 22.52 12.67
N SER A 149 20.75 21.96 11.46
CA SER A 149 19.69 21.34 10.64
C SER A 149 19.26 19.94 11.14
N TYR A 150 19.18 19.78 12.46
CA TYR A 150 18.76 18.54 13.12
C TYR A 150 17.78 18.85 14.26
N LYS A 151 16.94 17.87 14.57
CA LYS A 151 15.98 17.91 15.68
C LYS A 151 15.90 16.52 16.29
N GLU A 152 16.30 16.41 17.56
CA GLU A 152 16.27 15.12 18.23
C GLU A 152 14.82 14.58 18.35
N PRO A 153 14.64 13.25 18.19
CA PRO A 153 13.34 12.64 18.35
C PRO A 153 12.75 12.87 19.76
N GLY A 154 11.47 13.24 19.82
CA GLY A 154 10.79 13.49 21.08
C GLY A 154 9.29 13.22 20.97
N ILE A 155 8.72 12.58 22.00
CA ILE A 155 7.32 12.11 22.01
C ILE A 155 6.37 13.25 21.66
N GLY A 156 6.46 14.38 22.36
CA GLY A 156 5.50 15.47 22.24
C GLY A 156 5.40 16.02 20.82
N TRP A 157 6.54 16.37 20.21
CA TRP A 157 6.52 16.95 18.87
C TRP A 157 6.24 15.90 17.79
N MET A 158 6.73 14.66 17.93
CA MET A 158 6.44 13.62 16.92
C MET A 158 4.97 13.22 16.93
N THR A 159 4.37 13.08 18.12
CA THR A 159 2.92 12.86 18.28
C THR A 159 2.14 14.03 17.69
N GLY A 160 2.50 15.27 18.01
CA GLY A 160 1.87 16.46 17.44
C GLY A 160 1.94 16.52 15.91
N PHE A 161 3.13 16.26 15.34
CA PHE A 161 3.34 16.21 13.89
C PHE A 161 2.44 15.16 13.22
N LEU A 162 2.35 13.96 13.80
CA LEU A 162 1.54 12.88 13.24
C LEU A 162 0.04 13.20 13.33
N PHE A 163 -0.46 13.71 14.45
CA PHE A 163 -1.87 14.12 14.56
C PHE A 163 -2.24 15.13 13.50
N VAL A 164 -1.39 16.13 13.30
CA VAL A 164 -1.65 17.24 12.40
C VAL A 164 -1.55 16.82 10.93
N THR A 165 -0.63 15.93 10.58
CA THR A 165 -0.44 15.48 9.18
C THR A 165 -1.34 14.32 8.78
N ARG A 166 -1.58 13.35 9.67
CA ARG A 166 -2.33 12.12 9.37
C ARG A 166 -3.83 12.35 9.19
N PHE A 167 -4.44 13.22 10.01
CA PHE A 167 -5.89 13.46 9.94
C PHE A 167 -6.32 14.15 8.65
N VAL A 168 -5.43 14.90 7.99
CA VAL A 168 -5.68 15.48 6.66
C VAL A 168 -5.90 14.38 5.62
N GLY A 169 -5.11 13.30 5.67
CA GLY A 169 -5.21 12.18 4.73
C GLY A 169 -6.51 11.39 4.82
N LEU A 170 -7.10 11.27 6.01
CA LEU A 170 -8.33 10.51 6.22
C LEU A 170 -9.50 11.03 5.37
N LEU A 171 -9.52 12.32 5.04
CA LEU A 171 -10.63 12.95 4.33
C LEU A 171 -10.36 13.24 2.85
N ALA A 172 -9.09 13.15 2.42
CA ALA A 172 -8.67 13.55 1.08
C ALA A 172 -9.37 12.78 -0.05
N LEU A 173 -9.53 11.46 0.11
CA LEU A 173 -10.12 10.59 -0.93
C LEU A 173 -11.53 10.07 -0.61
N VAL A 174 -12.13 10.50 0.50
CA VAL A 174 -13.51 10.10 0.85
C VAL A 174 -14.52 10.40 -0.28
N PRO A 175 -14.46 11.57 -0.97
CA PRO A 175 -15.37 11.85 -2.09
C PRO A 175 -15.16 10.90 -3.29
N LEU A 176 -13.95 10.39 -3.47
CA LEU A 176 -13.56 9.55 -4.61
C LEU A 176 -13.82 8.05 -4.37
N ARG A 177 -14.28 7.66 -3.18
CA ARG A 177 -14.54 6.25 -2.82
C ARG A 177 -15.47 5.54 -3.80
N LYS A 178 -16.52 6.22 -4.29
CA LYS A 178 -17.48 5.63 -5.24
C LYS A 178 -16.76 5.29 -6.54
N ILE A 179 -15.97 6.23 -7.03
CA ILE A 179 -15.25 6.10 -8.29
C ILE A 179 -14.27 4.93 -8.21
N MET A 180 -13.51 4.83 -7.13
CA MET A 180 -12.46 3.80 -7.01
C MET A 180 -13.00 2.39 -6.72
N ILE A 181 -14.02 2.28 -5.87
CA ILE A 181 -14.54 0.99 -5.40
C ILE A 181 -15.66 0.45 -6.29
N ILE A 182 -16.58 1.32 -6.73
CA ILE A 182 -17.77 0.93 -7.50
C ILE A 182 -17.52 1.15 -8.99
N ASP A 183 -17.16 2.36 -9.41
CA ASP A 183 -17.13 2.69 -10.85
C ASP A 183 -15.93 2.04 -11.57
N TYR A 184 -14.74 2.05 -10.97
CA TYR A 184 -13.52 1.42 -11.51
C TYR A 184 -13.31 -0.03 -11.06
N LYS A 185 -14.12 -0.50 -10.09
CA LYS A 185 -14.05 -1.85 -9.52
C LYS A 185 -12.62 -2.32 -9.15
N LEU A 186 -11.78 -1.41 -8.64
CA LEU A 186 -10.40 -1.75 -8.29
C LEU A 186 -10.36 -2.93 -7.29
N THR A 187 -9.43 -3.85 -7.52
CA THR A 187 -9.39 -5.13 -6.81
C THR A 187 -8.98 -4.95 -5.36
N TYR A 188 -7.98 -4.10 -5.07
CA TYR A 188 -7.33 -3.99 -3.74
C TYR A 188 -7.07 -5.38 -3.14
N PRO A 189 -6.10 -6.15 -3.65
CA PRO A 189 -5.92 -7.57 -3.35
C PRO A 189 -5.94 -7.92 -1.86
N SER A 190 -5.17 -7.21 -1.02
CA SER A 190 -5.17 -7.39 0.44
C SER A 190 -6.52 -7.06 1.08
N GLY A 191 -7.23 -6.05 0.58
CA GLY A 191 -8.57 -5.68 1.07
C GLY A 191 -9.62 -6.74 0.71
N THR A 192 -9.53 -7.29 -0.50
CA THR A 192 -10.39 -8.39 -0.97
C THR A 192 -10.11 -9.68 -0.22
N ALA A 193 -8.83 -10.04 -0.03
CA ALA A 193 -8.43 -11.21 0.76
C ALA A 193 -8.97 -11.12 2.20
N THR A 194 -8.84 -9.95 2.81
CA THR A 194 -9.37 -9.69 4.16
C THR A 194 -10.89 -9.87 4.23
N ALA A 195 -11.62 -9.36 3.23
CA ALA A 195 -13.08 -9.48 3.20
C ALA A 195 -13.55 -10.93 3.02
N VAL A 196 -12.92 -11.68 2.12
CA VAL A 196 -13.21 -13.11 1.90
C VAL A 196 -13.02 -13.89 3.19
N LEU A 197 -11.93 -13.63 3.91
CA LEU A 197 -11.66 -14.25 5.19
C LEU A 197 -12.73 -13.92 6.24
N ILE A 198 -13.06 -12.64 6.41
CA ILE A 198 -14.06 -12.18 7.39
C ILE A 198 -15.42 -12.79 7.10
N ASN A 199 -15.86 -12.79 5.84
CA ASN A 199 -17.11 -13.41 5.43
C ASN A 199 -17.09 -14.91 5.74
N GLY A 200 -16.03 -15.63 5.35
CA GLY A 200 -15.90 -17.06 5.61
C GLY A 200 -15.97 -17.44 7.10
N PHE A 201 -15.45 -16.60 8.01
CA PHE A 201 -15.54 -16.84 9.45
C PHE A 201 -16.94 -16.65 10.06
N HIS A 202 -17.81 -15.89 9.40
CA HIS A 202 -19.12 -15.52 9.93
C HIS A 202 -20.30 -16.16 9.18
N THR A 203 -20.04 -16.99 8.17
CA THR A 203 -21.09 -17.74 7.49
C THR A 203 -21.71 -18.79 8.43
N PRO A 204 -23.06 -18.95 8.46
CA PRO A 204 -23.73 -19.93 9.30
C PRO A 204 -23.23 -21.37 9.08
N GLN A 205 -23.26 -22.20 10.12
CA GLN A 205 -22.74 -23.58 10.15
C GLN A 205 -23.41 -24.58 9.17
N GLY A 206 -24.28 -24.12 8.26
CA GLY A 206 -24.97 -24.93 7.24
C GLY A 206 -24.41 -24.80 5.82
N ASP A 207 -23.60 -23.78 5.51
CA ASP A 207 -23.06 -23.59 4.16
C ASP A 207 -21.83 -24.48 3.93
N GLU A 208 -22.00 -25.49 3.08
CA GLU A 208 -20.94 -26.45 2.73
C GLU A 208 -19.77 -25.77 2.00
N MET A 209 -20.04 -24.72 1.22
CA MET A 209 -19.02 -23.97 0.49
C MET A 209 -18.18 -23.11 1.43
N ALA A 210 -18.80 -22.43 2.39
CA ALA A 210 -18.07 -21.68 3.40
C ALA A 210 -17.17 -22.58 4.24
N LYS A 211 -17.63 -23.79 4.61
CA LYS A 211 -16.78 -24.78 5.29
C LYS A 211 -15.58 -25.18 4.45
N LYS A 212 -15.78 -25.43 3.15
CA LYS A 212 -14.70 -25.75 2.20
C LYS A 212 -13.70 -24.59 2.08
N GLN A 213 -14.17 -23.35 1.99
CA GLN A 213 -13.32 -22.15 1.93
C GLN A 213 -12.49 -21.97 3.21
N VAL A 214 -13.11 -22.08 4.40
CA VAL A 214 -12.39 -21.98 5.68
C VAL A 214 -11.37 -23.11 5.83
N PHE A 215 -11.71 -24.34 5.42
CA PHE A 215 -10.78 -25.46 5.45
C PHE A 215 -9.60 -25.25 4.50
N ALA A 216 -9.85 -24.79 3.27
CA ALA A 216 -8.79 -24.48 2.33
C ALA A 216 -7.92 -23.33 2.82
N PHE A 217 -8.51 -22.26 3.35
CA PHE A 217 -7.78 -21.17 4.00
C PHE A 217 -6.86 -21.72 5.09
N ALA A 218 -7.39 -22.51 6.04
CA ALA A 218 -6.60 -23.07 7.13
C ALA A 218 -5.46 -23.99 6.65
N LYS A 219 -5.72 -24.79 5.60
CA LYS A 219 -4.71 -25.65 4.98
C LYS A 219 -3.57 -24.83 4.38
N PHE A 220 -3.89 -23.88 3.50
CA PHE A 220 -2.87 -23.08 2.82
C PHE A 220 -2.20 -22.07 3.75
N PHE A 221 -2.91 -21.58 4.76
CA PHE A 221 -2.34 -20.83 5.88
C PHE A 221 -1.27 -21.65 6.60
N SER A 222 -1.58 -22.90 6.96
CA SER A 222 -0.63 -23.76 7.68
C SER A 222 0.59 -24.10 6.82
N VAL A 223 0.37 -24.42 5.55
CA VAL A 223 1.46 -24.63 4.58
C VAL A 223 2.32 -23.38 4.47
N SER A 224 1.71 -22.21 4.36
CA SER A 224 2.42 -20.95 4.18
C SER A 224 3.21 -20.53 5.40
N PHE A 225 2.63 -20.68 6.59
CA PHE A 225 3.30 -20.43 7.87
C PHE A 225 4.50 -21.36 8.08
N LEU A 226 4.34 -22.67 7.82
CA LEU A 226 5.42 -23.64 7.95
C LEU A 226 6.52 -23.44 6.91
N TRP A 227 6.15 -23.06 5.68
CA TRP A 227 7.11 -22.71 4.64
C TRP A 227 7.93 -21.48 5.04
N SER A 228 7.30 -20.49 5.64
CA SER A 228 7.98 -19.26 6.07
C SER A 228 8.93 -19.51 7.24
N PHE A 229 8.56 -20.41 8.17
CA PHE A 229 9.47 -20.95 9.17
C PHE A 229 10.66 -21.67 8.54
N PHE A 230 10.39 -22.55 7.58
CA PHE A 230 11.44 -23.28 6.87
C PHE A 230 12.40 -22.32 6.16
N LYS A 231 11.90 -21.33 5.41
CA LYS A 231 12.73 -20.29 4.77
C LYS A 231 13.57 -19.53 5.78
N TRP A 232 12.95 -19.12 6.90
CA TRP A 232 13.64 -18.40 7.98
C TRP A 232 14.81 -19.23 8.50
N PHE A 233 14.68 -20.55 8.68
CA PHE A 233 15.75 -21.42 9.18
C PHE A 233 17.06 -21.32 8.39
N TYR A 234 17.00 -21.01 7.08
CA TYR A 234 18.15 -20.88 6.18
C TYR A 234 18.58 -19.44 5.88
N SER A 235 17.97 -18.44 6.54
CA SER A 235 18.23 -17.01 6.30
C SER A 235 19.21 -16.38 7.30
N GLY A 236 20.19 -17.14 7.79
CA GLY A 236 21.12 -16.76 8.88
C GLY A 236 22.08 -15.60 8.60
N GLY A 237 21.99 -14.91 7.45
CA GLY A 237 22.84 -13.78 7.09
C GLY A 237 22.20 -12.87 6.03
N GLU A 238 22.90 -11.80 5.64
CA GLU A 238 22.32 -10.73 4.79
C GLU A 238 21.94 -11.20 3.38
N ILE A 239 22.71 -12.12 2.79
CA ILE A 239 22.46 -12.69 1.45
C ILE A 239 22.36 -14.22 1.58
N CYS A 240 21.40 -14.68 2.38
CA CYS A 240 21.24 -16.11 2.67
C CYS A 240 19.78 -16.56 2.55
N GLY A 241 19.59 -17.82 2.20
CA GLY A 241 18.31 -18.51 2.25
C GLY A 241 17.64 -18.67 0.89
N PHE A 242 16.46 -19.31 0.92
CA PHE A 242 15.66 -19.56 -0.29
C PHE A 242 15.19 -18.29 -0.98
N SER A 243 15.13 -17.17 -0.26
CA SER A 243 14.87 -15.84 -0.81
C SER A 243 15.95 -15.35 -1.77
N GLN A 244 17.10 -16.03 -1.86
CA GLN A 244 18.20 -15.69 -2.78
C GLN A 244 18.51 -16.85 -3.75
N PHE A 245 17.58 -17.80 -3.91
CA PHE A 245 17.79 -18.98 -4.75
C PHE A 245 17.91 -18.57 -6.24
N PRO A 246 19.03 -18.85 -6.93
CA PRO A 246 19.25 -18.37 -8.30
C PRO A 246 18.52 -19.25 -9.34
N THR A 247 17.19 -19.22 -9.34
CA THR A 247 16.31 -20.07 -10.17
C THR A 247 16.66 -20.04 -11.66
N PHE A 248 17.10 -18.88 -12.17
CA PHE A 248 17.45 -18.68 -13.58
C PHE A 248 18.96 -18.55 -13.80
N GLY A 249 19.78 -18.98 -12.83
CA GLY A 249 21.23 -18.88 -12.84
C GLY A 249 21.76 -17.58 -12.20
N LEU A 250 23.06 -17.58 -11.87
CA LEU A 250 23.70 -16.50 -11.10
C LEU A 250 23.73 -15.16 -11.83
N LYS A 251 23.82 -15.18 -13.16
CA LYS A 251 23.80 -13.96 -13.98
C LYS A 251 22.43 -13.26 -13.90
N ALA A 252 21.34 -14.04 -13.94
CA ALA A 252 19.98 -13.53 -13.79
C ALA A 252 19.74 -13.06 -12.35
N TRP A 253 20.24 -13.81 -11.36
CA TRP A 253 20.19 -13.44 -9.95
C TRP A 253 20.83 -12.07 -9.65
N ASN A 254 22.01 -11.78 -10.23
CA ASN A 254 22.65 -10.46 -10.14
C ASN A 254 21.78 -9.31 -10.68
N GLN A 255 20.88 -9.60 -11.61
CA GLN A 255 19.89 -8.66 -12.15
C GLN A 255 18.53 -8.79 -11.46
N THR A 256 18.47 -9.38 -10.27
CA THR A 256 17.25 -9.61 -9.46
C THR A 256 16.21 -10.55 -10.08
N PHE A 257 16.55 -11.27 -11.16
CA PHE A 257 15.69 -12.30 -11.75
C PHE A 257 15.91 -13.63 -11.05
N TYR A 258 15.13 -13.86 -10.01
CA TYR A 258 15.08 -15.12 -9.27
C TYR A 258 13.69 -15.29 -8.65
N PHE A 259 13.38 -16.50 -8.19
CA PHE A 259 12.14 -16.79 -7.48
C PHE A 259 12.44 -16.75 -5.97
N ASP A 260 11.84 -15.83 -5.22
CA ASP A 260 12.13 -15.65 -3.79
C ASP A 260 11.25 -16.54 -2.89
N PHE A 261 10.36 -17.32 -3.50
CA PHE A 261 9.43 -18.25 -2.86
C PHE A 261 8.55 -17.54 -1.82
N SER A 262 8.16 -16.28 -2.07
CA SER A 262 7.26 -15.49 -1.23
C SER A 262 5.81 -15.87 -1.49
N LEU A 263 5.24 -16.65 -0.56
CA LEU A 263 3.84 -17.07 -0.68
C LEU A 263 2.88 -15.88 -0.54
N THR A 264 3.31 -14.79 0.10
CA THR A 264 2.58 -13.51 0.07
C THR A 264 2.45 -12.96 -1.35
N TYR A 265 3.54 -12.91 -2.13
CA TYR A 265 3.51 -12.38 -3.49
C TYR A 265 2.80 -13.32 -4.47
N ILE A 266 2.96 -14.63 -4.30
CA ILE A 266 2.18 -15.61 -5.07
C ILE A 266 0.69 -15.45 -4.77
N GLY A 267 0.29 -15.34 -3.50
CA GLY A 267 -1.10 -15.12 -3.11
C GLY A 267 -1.67 -13.80 -3.64
N ALA A 268 -0.90 -12.71 -3.59
CA ALA A 268 -1.30 -11.44 -4.22
C ALA A 268 -1.47 -11.59 -5.74
N GLY A 269 -0.54 -12.29 -6.40
CA GLY A 269 -0.58 -12.62 -7.82
C GLY A 269 -1.79 -13.47 -8.23
N MET A 270 -2.30 -14.33 -7.34
CA MET A 270 -3.53 -15.10 -7.56
C MET A 270 -4.80 -14.22 -7.54
N ILE A 271 -4.76 -13.06 -6.90
CA ILE A 271 -5.91 -12.14 -6.78
C ILE A 271 -5.83 -11.02 -7.83
N CYS A 272 -4.64 -10.55 -8.15
CA CYS A 272 -4.41 -9.54 -9.18
C CYS A 272 -4.83 -10.06 -10.56
N SER A 273 -5.26 -9.14 -11.43
CA SER A 273 -5.55 -9.49 -12.82
C SER A 273 -4.26 -9.89 -13.55
N HIS A 274 -4.41 -10.78 -14.54
CA HIS A 274 -3.27 -11.24 -15.34
C HIS A 274 -2.59 -10.07 -16.06
N LEU A 275 -3.35 -9.06 -16.46
CA LEU A 275 -2.83 -7.84 -17.07
C LEU A 275 -1.88 -7.09 -16.13
N VAL A 276 -2.21 -6.99 -14.84
CA VAL A 276 -1.31 -6.38 -13.84
C VAL A 276 -0.03 -7.18 -13.73
N ASN A 277 -0.12 -8.51 -13.57
CA ASN A 277 1.07 -9.35 -13.39
C ASN A 277 1.95 -9.40 -14.64
N LEU A 278 1.37 -9.41 -15.84
CA LEU A 278 2.12 -9.31 -17.09
C LEU A 278 2.76 -7.92 -17.27
N SER A 279 2.08 -6.85 -16.86
CA SER A 279 2.64 -5.50 -16.85
C SER A 279 3.81 -5.38 -15.86
N LEU A 280 3.71 -6.02 -14.69
CA LEU A 280 4.82 -6.15 -13.74
C LEU A 280 6.00 -6.88 -14.40
N LEU A 281 5.77 -8.02 -15.03
CA LEU A 281 6.84 -8.76 -15.71
C LEU A 281 7.49 -7.94 -16.82
N LEU A 282 6.70 -7.24 -17.63
CA LEU A 282 7.21 -6.33 -18.66
C LEU A 282 8.06 -5.21 -18.04
N GLY A 283 7.60 -4.63 -16.94
CA GLY A 283 8.35 -3.62 -16.18
C GLY A 283 9.67 -4.16 -15.63
N ALA A 284 9.69 -5.40 -15.13
CA ALA A 284 10.90 -6.07 -14.65
C ALA A 284 11.91 -6.30 -15.79
N VAL A 285 11.45 -6.79 -16.94
CA VAL A 285 12.29 -6.98 -18.14
C VAL A 285 12.86 -5.66 -18.65
N LEU A 286 12.04 -4.61 -18.75
CA LEU A 286 12.50 -3.29 -19.18
C LEU A 286 13.54 -2.71 -18.21
N SER A 287 13.27 -2.76 -16.90
CA SER A 287 14.13 -2.14 -15.90
C SER A 287 15.40 -2.94 -15.64
N TRP A 288 15.29 -4.07 -14.96
CA TRP A 288 16.43 -4.88 -14.53
C TRP A 288 17.01 -5.74 -15.65
N GLY A 289 16.22 -6.08 -16.67
CA GLY A 289 16.68 -6.87 -17.80
C GLY A 289 17.46 -6.06 -18.84
N ILE A 290 17.09 -4.79 -19.04
CA ILE A 290 17.60 -3.96 -20.15
C ILE A 290 18.20 -2.65 -19.62
N MET A 291 17.41 -1.79 -18.99
CA MET A 291 17.81 -0.42 -18.68
C MET A 291 18.94 -0.31 -17.66
N TRP A 292 18.84 -0.99 -16.51
CA TRP A 292 19.86 -0.91 -15.46
C TRP A 292 21.19 -1.51 -15.88
N PRO A 293 21.25 -2.66 -16.59
CA PRO A 293 22.49 -3.14 -17.18
C PRO A 293 23.11 -2.15 -18.19
N LEU A 294 22.31 -1.56 -19.08
CA LEU A 294 22.81 -0.63 -20.10
C LEU A 294 23.33 0.67 -19.48
N ILE A 295 22.57 1.28 -18.57
CA ILE A 295 23.01 2.50 -17.85
C ILE A 295 24.20 2.18 -16.95
N GLY A 296 24.20 1.01 -16.30
CA GLY A 296 25.32 0.52 -15.50
C GLY A 296 26.62 0.37 -16.30
N GLY A 297 26.53 -0.03 -17.58
CA GLY A 297 27.67 -0.08 -18.50
C GLY A 297 28.26 1.28 -18.87
N LEU A 298 27.53 2.38 -18.64
CA LEU A 298 27.95 3.76 -18.90
C LEU A 298 28.49 4.45 -17.62
N LYS A 299 28.85 3.66 -16.61
CA LYS A 299 29.48 4.12 -15.37
C LYS A 299 30.83 4.78 -15.71
N GLY A 300 31.02 6.01 -15.23
CA GLY A 300 32.18 6.85 -15.57
C GLY A 300 31.81 8.01 -16.50
N ASP A 301 30.89 7.77 -17.44
CA ASP A 301 30.44 8.78 -18.41
C ASP A 301 29.15 9.47 -17.95
N TRP A 302 28.12 8.68 -17.58
CA TRP A 302 26.80 9.21 -17.22
C TRP A 302 26.68 9.54 -15.74
N PHE A 303 27.45 8.84 -14.90
CA PHE A 303 27.55 9.09 -13.47
C PHE A 303 28.93 8.67 -12.92
N PRO A 304 29.41 9.29 -11.84
CA PRO A 304 30.73 9.03 -11.30
C PRO A 304 30.91 7.58 -10.84
N GLY A 305 32.01 6.96 -11.27
CA GLY A 305 32.32 5.57 -10.93
C GLY A 305 32.75 5.35 -9.47
N THR A 306 33.18 6.41 -8.79
CA THR A 306 33.71 6.40 -7.41
C THR A 306 32.63 6.42 -6.34
N LEU A 307 31.38 6.72 -6.71
CA LEU A 307 30.29 6.82 -5.76
C LEU A 307 29.67 5.44 -5.45
N PRO A 308 29.26 5.18 -4.20
CA PRO A 308 28.53 3.97 -3.86
C PRO A 308 27.17 3.95 -4.57
N GLU A 309 26.69 2.75 -4.92
CA GLU A 309 25.40 2.57 -5.61
C GLU A 309 24.20 3.07 -4.79
N SER A 310 24.33 3.22 -3.48
CA SER A 310 23.29 3.79 -2.62
C SER A 310 23.08 5.30 -2.85
N SER A 311 24.06 5.99 -3.45
CA SER A 311 24.00 7.42 -3.73
C SER A 311 22.98 7.75 -4.81
N MET A 312 22.22 8.83 -4.64
CA MET A 312 21.30 9.33 -5.68
C MET A 312 22.01 9.95 -6.89
N LYS A 313 23.30 10.27 -6.78
CA LYS A 313 24.15 10.65 -7.92
C LYS A 313 24.65 9.43 -8.72
N SER A 314 24.23 8.21 -8.36
CA SER A 314 24.56 6.96 -9.04
C SER A 314 23.34 6.34 -9.75
N LEU A 315 23.45 5.07 -10.15
CA LEU A 315 22.36 4.30 -10.77
C LEU A 315 21.04 4.35 -9.98
N ASN A 316 21.09 4.46 -8.64
CA ASN A 316 19.90 4.57 -7.80
C ASN A 316 19.06 5.83 -8.07
N GLY A 317 19.69 6.94 -8.50
CA GLY A 317 18.97 8.13 -8.95
C GLY A 317 18.03 7.82 -10.12
N TYR A 318 18.55 7.15 -11.16
CA TYR A 318 17.73 6.73 -12.30
C TYR A 318 16.62 5.77 -11.88
N LYS A 319 16.93 4.76 -11.04
CA LYS A 319 15.94 3.81 -10.51
C LYS A 319 14.77 4.53 -9.85
N VAL A 320 15.05 5.47 -8.94
CA VAL A 320 14.02 6.18 -8.19
C VAL A 320 13.20 7.13 -9.06
N PHE A 321 13.85 8.00 -9.83
CA PHE A 321 13.16 9.07 -10.55
C PHE A 321 12.41 8.61 -11.80
N ILE A 322 12.93 7.63 -12.54
CA ILE A 322 12.22 7.06 -13.70
C ILE A 322 10.95 6.34 -13.23
N SER A 323 11.02 5.60 -12.12
CA SER A 323 9.85 4.95 -11.51
C SER A 323 8.79 5.98 -11.10
N ILE A 324 9.21 7.05 -10.43
CA ILE A 324 8.34 8.17 -10.06
C ILE A 324 7.69 8.80 -11.30
N ALA A 325 8.45 9.00 -12.38
CA ALA A 325 7.94 9.61 -13.60
C ALA A 325 6.85 8.74 -14.26
N LEU A 326 7.04 7.41 -14.31
CA LEU A 326 6.02 6.45 -14.76
C LEU A 326 4.76 6.51 -13.88
N ILE A 327 4.94 6.43 -12.56
CA ILE A 327 3.87 6.44 -11.56
C ILE A 327 3.06 7.75 -11.63
N LEU A 328 3.74 8.89 -11.76
CA LEU A 328 3.10 10.20 -11.89
C LEU A 328 2.41 10.37 -13.24
N GLY A 329 3.03 9.92 -14.34
CA GLY A 329 2.43 10.03 -15.67
C GLY A 329 1.12 9.27 -15.78
N ASP A 330 1.10 8.02 -15.30
CA ASP A 330 -0.11 7.20 -15.27
C ASP A 330 -1.17 7.76 -14.30
N GLY A 331 -0.76 8.05 -13.06
CA GLY A 331 -1.66 8.52 -12.03
C GLY A 331 -2.30 9.86 -12.38
N LEU A 332 -1.52 10.83 -12.86
CA LEU A 332 -2.03 12.15 -13.24
C LEU A 332 -2.94 12.08 -14.46
N TYR A 333 -2.63 11.23 -15.44
CA TYR A 333 -3.54 11.00 -16.57
C TYR A 333 -4.91 10.52 -16.08
N ASN A 334 -4.93 9.47 -15.25
CA ASN A 334 -6.17 8.92 -14.71
C ASN A 334 -6.91 9.93 -13.81
N PHE A 335 -6.18 10.71 -13.01
CA PHE A 335 -6.75 11.77 -12.19
C PHE A 335 -7.44 12.84 -13.04
N VAL A 336 -6.74 13.38 -14.06
CA VAL A 336 -7.28 14.41 -14.96
C VAL A 336 -8.46 13.88 -15.75
N LYS A 337 -8.38 12.65 -16.28
CA LYS A 337 -9.48 11.97 -16.97
C LYS A 337 -10.73 11.91 -16.10
N ILE A 338 -10.61 11.42 -14.88
CA ILE A 338 -11.73 11.29 -13.95
C ILE A 338 -12.28 12.65 -13.55
N PHE A 339 -11.40 13.61 -13.26
CA PHE A 339 -11.80 14.96 -12.93
C PHE A 339 -12.60 15.60 -14.07
N PHE A 340 -12.14 15.43 -15.31
CA PHE A 340 -12.83 15.92 -16.51
C PHE A 340 -14.21 15.28 -16.68
N PHE A 341 -14.32 13.95 -16.63
CA PHE A 341 -15.61 13.26 -16.78
C PHE A 341 -16.58 13.58 -15.64
N THR A 342 -16.10 13.66 -14.41
CA THR A 342 -16.91 14.01 -13.23
C THR A 342 -17.44 15.44 -13.35
N THR A 343 -16.57 16.39 -13.70
CA THR A 343 -16.92 17.79 -13.89
C THR A 343 -17.94 17.93 -15.03
N ARG A 344 -17.71 17.29 -16.17
CA ARG A 344 -18.64 17.29 -17.32
C ARG A 344 -20.00 16.69 -16.96
N SER A 345 -20.03 15.61 -16.19
CA SER A 345 -21.27 14.97 -15.72
C SER A 345 -22.06 15.93 -14.82
N ILE A 346 -21.39 16.61 -13.88
CA ILE A 346 -22.01 17.60 -12.99
C ILE A 346 -22.53 18.81 -13.79
N PHE A 347 -21.73 19.36 -14.72
CA PHE A 347 -22.16 20.49 -15.56
C PHE A 347 -23.33 20.13 -16.47
N THR A 348 -23.33 18.93 -17.08
CA THR A 348 -24.45 18.45 -17.89
C THR A 348 -25.70 18.22 -17.03
N GLY A 349 -25.53 17.69 -15.81
CA GLY A 349 -26.62 17.51 -14.83
C GLY A 349 -27.21 18.84 -14.36
N LEU A 350 -26.38 19.86 -14.12
CA LEU A 350 -26.83 21.22 -13.78
C LEU A 350 -27.53 21.91 -14.96
N LYS A 351 -27.04 21.71 -16.19
CA LYS A 351 -27.64 22.25 -17.42
C LYS A 351 -28.99 21.58 -17.73
N ASN A 352 -29.11 20.27 -17.53
CA ASN A 352 -30.36 19.53 -17.72
C ASN A 352 -31.35 19.71 -16.57
N ARG A 353 -30.93 20.20 -15.39
CA ARG A 353 -31.85 20.54 -14.29
C ARG A 353 -32.73 21.76 -14.59
N ASN A 354 -32.41 22.55 -15.61
CA ASN A 354 -33.27 23.62 -16.14
C ASN A 354 -34.21 23.16 -17.27
N LEU A 355 -34.11 21.90 -17.74
CA LEU A 355 -34.93 21.38 -18.84
C LEU A 355 -35.44 19.97 -18.48
N LYS A 356 -36.68 19.94 -17.97
CA LYS A 356 -37.59 18.80 -17.78
C LYS A 356 -37.52 18.02 -16.46
N THR A 357 -38.52 18.29 -15.64
CA THR A 357 -39.43 17.25 -15.11
C THR A 357 -39.91 16.35 -16.25
N GLY A 358 -39.63 15.04 -16.19
CA GLY A 358 -40.26 14.03 -17.04
C GLY A 358 -39.31 13.05 -17.71
N THR A 359 -39.64 11.76 -17.52
CA THR A 359 -39.15 10.55 -18.22
C THR A 359 -37.71 10.12 -17.99
N GLY A 360 -37.57 9.05 -17.18
CA GLY A 360 -36.38 8.23 -17.14
C GLY A 360 -36.28 7.35 -18.38
N ALA A 361 -35.07 7.24 -18.92
CA ALA A 361 -34.49 6.10 -19.62
C ALA A 361 -33.12 6.55 -20.16
N ASP A 362 -32.05 5.91 -19.68
CA ASP A 362 -30.89 5.43 -20.46
C ASP A 362 -29.63 5.36 -19.61
N HIS A 363 -29.54 4.26 -18.85
CA HIS A 363 -28.27 3.60 -18.57
C HIS A 363 -28.47 2.10 -18.81
N LYS A 364 -28.53 1.70 -20.10
CA LYS A 364 -28.33 0.31 -20.50
C LYS A 364 -26.83 0.07 -20.60
N ASN A 365 -26.25 -0.45 -19.52
CA ASN A 365 -25.08 -1.34 -19.47
C ASN A 365 -24.79 -1.64 -17.99
N GLU A 366 -25.75 -2.25 -17.30
CA GLU A 366 -25.49 -2.92 -16.01
C GLU A 366 -25.41 -4.42 -16.30
N ALA A 367 -24.20 -4.90 -16.55
CA ALA A 367 -23.90 -6.31 -16.49
C ALA A 367 -23.76 -6.70 -15.01
N LEU A 368 -24.70 -7.54 -14.54
CA LEU A 368 -24.58 -8.50 -13.43
C LEU A 368 -23.65 -8.06 -12.27
N ASP A 369 -24.16 -7.19 -11.40
CA ASP A 369 -23.60 -6.87 -10.07
C ASP A 369 -24.71 -7.03 -9.03
N ASP A 370 -24.37 -7.43 -7.80
CA ASP A 370 -25.27 -7.50 -6.63
C ASP A 370 -25.78 -6.08 -6.27
N PRO A 371 -26.98 -5.65 -6.73
CA PRO A 371 -27.41 -4.25 -6.69
C PRO A 371 -27.54 -3.76 -5.25
N GLN A 372 -27.83 -4.69 -4.32
CA GLN A 372 -28.05 -4.41 -2.91
C GLN A 372 -26.79 -3.99 -2.17
N ARG A 373 -25.61 -4.56 -2.48
CA ARG A 373 -24.34 -4.17 -1.83
C ARG A 373 -23.94 -2.76 -2.23
N ASN A 374 -24.05 -2.46 -3.52
CA ASN A 374 -23.78 -1.14 -4.06
C ASN A 374 -24.76 -0.11 -3.49
N GLU A 375 -26.04 -0.44 -3.42
CA GLU A 375 -27.05 0.42 -2.83
C GLU A 375 -26.76 0.71 -1.34
N LEU A 376 -26.41 -0.30 -0.53
CA LEU A 376 -26.12 -0.11 0.90
C LEU A 376 -24.87 0.76 1.12
N PHE A 377 -23.80 0.51 0.38
CA PHE A 377 -22.57 1.30 0.44
C PHE A 377 -22.81 2.77 0.04
N MET A 378 -23.80 3.00 -0.82
CA MET A 378 -24.21 4.33 -1.28
C MET A 378 -25.29 5.00 -0.43
N ARG A 379 -26.08 4.22 0.33
CA ARG A 379 -27.12 4.71 1.24
C ARG A 379 -26.53 5.40 2.46
N GLU A 380 -25.43 4.87 3.00
CA GLU A 380 -24.67 5.49 4.08
C GLU A 380 -23.54 6.38 3.54
N ARG A 381 -23.89 7.30 2.64
CA ARG A 381 -22.95 8.29 2.11
C ARG A 381 -22.42 9.21 3.21
N ILE A 382 -21.11 9.41 3.21
CA ILE A 382 -20.47 10.50 3.96
C ILE A 382 -20.71 11.76 3.13
N PRO A 383 -21.35 12.80 3.68
CA PRO A 383 -21.59 14.02 2.92
C PRO A 383 -20.28 14.61 2.40
N VAL A 384 -20.21 14.91 1.10
CA VAL A 384 -18.99 15.48 0.48
C VAL A 384 -18.58 16.78 1.19
N TRP A 385 -19.55 17.60 1.58
CA TRP A 385 -19.29 18.82 2.34
C TRP A 385 -18.58 18.54 3.68
N LEU A 386 -18.91 17.44 4.38
CA LEU A 386 -18.24 17.05 5.62
C LEU A 386 -16.78 16.67 5.37
N ALA A 387 -16.50 15.93 4.27
CA ALA A 387 -15.14 15.58 3.90
C ALA A 387 -14.33 16.83 3.50
N CYS A 388 -14.89 17.72 2.68
CA CYS A 388 -14.21 18.95 2.26
C CYS A 388 -13.97 19.92 3.42
N THR A 389 -14.96 20.12 4.29
CA THR A 389 -14.82 21.01 5.46
C THR A 389 -13.85 20.44 6.48
N GLY A 390 -13.89 19.13 6.76
CA GLY A 390 -12.91 18.50 7.63
C GLY A 390 -11.51 18.53 7.05
N TYR A 391 -11.33 18.28 5.74
CA TYR A 391 -10.04 18.42 5.07
C TYR A 391 -9.50 19.85 5.20
N ALA A 392 -10.33 20.86 4.94
CA ALA A 392 -9.96 22.26 5.09
C ALA A 392 -9.59 22.60 6.54
N ALA A 393 -10.39 22.15 7.51
CA ALA A 393 -10.14 22.41 8.93
C ALA A 393 -8.81 21.80 9.41
N PHE A 394 -8.56 20.52 9.14
CA PHE A 394 -7.29 19.88 9.50
C PHE A 394 -6.10 20.47 8.73
N SER A 395 -6.30 20.87 7.46
CA SER A 395 -5.25 21.54 6.68
C SER A 395 -4.90 22.90 7.29
N ILE A 396 -5.87 23.71 7.71
CA ILE A 396 -5.64 25.01 8.38
C ILE A 396 -4.86 24.81 9.68
N ILE A 397 -5.28 23.86 10.52
CA ILE A 397 -4.56 23.52 11.75
C ILE A 397 -3.10 23.17 11.43
N SER A 398 -2.88 22.39 10.38
CA SER A 398 -1.53 22.00 9.96
C SER A 398 -0.69 23.14 9.39
N ILE A 399 -1.30 24.04 8.62
CA ILE A 399 -0.66 25.26 8.10
C ILE A 399 -0.19 26.16 9.25
N ILE A 400 -0.85 26.14 10.41
CA ILE A 400 -0.46 26.92 11.58
C ILE A 400 0.59 26.17 12.42
N VAL A 401 0.35 24.90 12.74
CA VAL A 401 1.17 24.15 13.69
C VAL A 401 2.52 23.75 13.10
N ILE A 402 2.60 23.35 11.82
CA ILE A 402 3.87 22.91 11.21
C ILE A 402 4.92 24.03 11.22
N PRO A 403 4.63 25.27 10.78
CA PRO A 403 5.61 26.36 10.87
C PRO A 403 6.03 26.70 12.30
N VAL A 404 5.14 26.56 13.29
CA VAL A 404 5.49 26.76 14.71
C VAL A 404 6.45 25.68 15.18
N MET A 405 6.24 24.43 14.78
CA MET A 405 7.11 23.31 15.12
C MET A 405 8.45 23.32 14.38
N PHE A 406 8.44 23.81 13.14
CA PHE A 406 9.57 23.87 12.22
C PHE A 406 9.54 25.24 11.53
N PRO A 407 10.18 26.27 12.10
CA PRO A 407 10.17 27.64 11.56
C PRO A 407 10.63 27.73 10.10
N VAL A 408 11.45 26.76 9.69
CA VAL A 408 11.95 26.59 8.33
C VAL A 408 10.84 26.27 7.33
N MET A 409 9.79 25.56 7.76
CA MET A 409 8.61 25.25 6.97
C MET A 409 7.65 26.44 6.97
N LYS A 410 7.81 27.33 5.99
CA LYS A 410 6.90 28.47 5.83
C LYS A 410 5.48 28.00 5.49
N TRP A 411 4.49 28.74 5.95
CA TRP A 411 3.06 28.40 5.81
C TRP A 411 2.66 28.10 4.35
N TYR A 412 3.21 28.84 3.39
CA TYR A 412 2.89 28.67 1.97
C TYR A 412 3.45 27.37 1.38
N TYR A 413 4.53 26.79 1.92
CA TYR A 413 5.00 25.47 1.52
C TYR A 413 3.99 24.38 1.90
N VAL A 414 3.40 24.50 3.09
CA VAL A 414 2.36 23.58 3.59
C VAL A 414 1.09 23.70 2.75
N VAL A 415 0.69 24.94 2.39
CA VAL A 415 -0.46 25.19 1.50
C VAL A 415 -0.29 24.50 0.14
N VAL A 416 0.86 24.71 -0.54
CA VAL A 416 1.11 24.10 -1.86
C VAL A 416 1.10 22.58 -1.75
N ALA A 417 1.73 22.02 -0.70
CA ALA A 417 1.72 20.58 -0.48
C ALA A 417 0.30 20.03 -0.34
N TYR A 418 -0.58 20.67 0.44
CA TYR A 418 -1.97 20.22 0.61
C TYR A 418 -2.90 20.49 -0.57
N ILE A 419 -2.55 21.41 -1.47
CA ILE A 419 -3.25 21.54 -2.75
C ILE A 419 -2.94 20.35 -3.66
N LEU A 420 -1.68 19.88 -3.66
CA LEU A 420 -1.23 18.76 -4.49
C LEU A 420 -1.51 17.39 -3.85
N ALA A 421 -1.63 17.30 -2.53
CA ALA A 421 -1.72 16.02 -1.83
C ALA A 421 -2.92 15.15 -2.25
N PRO A 422 -4.14 15.67 -2.51
CA PRO A 422 -5.27 14.85 -2.93
C PRO A 422 -5.06 14.18 -4.31
N SER A 423 -4.42 14.88 -5.25
CA SER A 423 -4.15 14.30 -6.57
C SER A 423 -3.11 13.19 -6.46
N LEU A 424 -2.01 13.42 -5.72
CA LEU A 424 -1.01 12.40 -5.44
C LEU A 424 -1.58 11.22 -4.64
N GLY A 425 -2.48 11.50 -3.70
CA GLY A 425 -3.21 10.50 -2.92
C GLY A 425 -4.04 9.61 -3.83
N PHE A 426 -4.78 10.20 -4.78
CA PHE A 426 -5.55 9.46 -5.77
C PHE A 426 -4.65 8.56 -6.62
N CYS A 427 -3.55 9.10 -7.16
CA CYS A 427 -2.61 8.34 -7.99
C CYS A 427 -2.08 7.11 -7.24
N ASN A 428 -1.69 7.29 -5.98
CA ASN A 428 -1.18 6.21 -5.14
C ASN A 428 -2.25 5.16 -4.83
N ALA A 429 -3.44 5.60 -4.42
CA ALA A 429 -4.54 4.70 -4.09
C ALA A 429 -5.02 3.93 -5.32
N TYR A 430 -5.00 4.54 -6.52
CA TYR A 430 -5.28 3.86 -7.78
C TYR A 430 -4.24 2.76 -8.07
N GLY A 431 -2.95 3.08 -7.95
CA GLY A 431 -1.87 2.10 -8.13
C GLY A 431 -1.92 0.96 -7.10
N ALA A 432 -2.21 1.27 -5.84
CA ALA A 432 -2.41 0.28 -4.78
C ALA A 432 -3.63 -0.60 -5.05
N GLY A 433 -4.71 -0.04 -5.61
CA GLY A 433 -5.89 -0.80 -6.01
C GLY A 433 -5.64 -1.82 -7.12
N LEU A 434 -4.65 -1.57 -7.99
CA LEU A 434 -4.24 -2.49 -9.05
C LEU A 434 -3.18 -3.50 -8.60
N THR A 435 -2.17 -3.06 -7.86
CA THR A 435 -0.95 -3.84 -7.59
C THR A 435 -0.80 -4.32 -6.14
N ASP A 436 -1.71 -3.90 -5.24
CA ASP A 436 -1.65 -4.07 -3.79
C ASP A 436 -0.54 -3.28 -3.08
N MET A 437 0.19 -2.45 -3.80
CA MET A 437 1.42 -1.83 -3.29
C MET A 437 1.25 -0.32 -3.07
N ASN A 438 1.54 0.14 -1.84
CA ASN A 438 1.45 1.56 -1.44
C ASN A 438 2.80 2.28 -1.67
N MET A 439 2.85 3.18 -2.67
CA MET A 439 4.05 3.90 -3.09
C MET A 439 4.17 5.31 -2.50
N SER A 440 3.50 5.59 -1.39
CA SER A 440 3.50 6.89 -0.70
C SER A 440 4.89 7.51 -0.52
N PHE A 441 5.90 6.69 -0.18
CA PHE A 441 7.28 7.14 -0.01
C PHE A 441 7.89 7.71 -1.30
N ASN A 442 7.52 7.20 -2.47
CA ASN A 442 8.03 7.71 -3.76
C ASN A 442 7.48 9.11 -4.06
N TYR A 443 6.19 9.33 -3.80
CA TYR A 443 5.60 10.67 -3.86
C TYR A 443 6.21 11.62 -2.82
N GLY A 444 6.48 11.10 -1.60
CA GLY A 444 7.19 11.83 -0.56
C GLY A 444 8.58 12.29 -1.01
N LYS A 445 9.33 11.46 -1.75
CA LYS A 445 10.65 11.85 -2.30
C LYS A 445 10.56 13.00 -3.31
N VAL A 446 9.50 13.05 -4.12
CA VAL A 446 9.27 14.20 -5.02
C VAL A 446 9.08 15.48 -4.22
N ALA A 447 8.20 15.43 -3.21
CA ALA A 447 7.97 16.56 -2.33
C ALA A 447 9.24 17.00 -1.60
N LEU A 448 10.06 16.04 -1.18
CA LEU A 448 11.36 16.27 -0.57
C LEU A 448 12.27 17.08 -1.48
N PHE A 449 12.46 16.64 -2.74
CA PHE A 449 13.33 17.35 -3.69
C PHE A 449 12.81 18.75 -4.02
N VAL A 450 11.51 18.88 -4.30
CA VAL A 450 10.90 20.17 -4.64
C VAL A 450 11.02 21.15 -3.49
N LEU A 451 10.71 20.74 -2.26
CA LEU A 451 10.76 21.64 -1.10
C LEU A 451 12.19 21.91 -0.64
N ALA A 452 13.10 20.95 -0.75
CA ALA A 452 14.52 21.20 -0.48
C ALA A 452 15.11 22.22 -1.46
N ALA A 453 14.80 22.11 -2.75
CA ALA A 453 15.26 23.04 -3.77
C ALA A 453 14.70 24.46 -3.54
N ILE A 454 13.40 24.59 -3.25
CA ILE A 454 12.74 25.89 -3.06
C ILE A 454 13.17 26.57 -1.76
N ALA A 455 13.45 25.81 -0.70
CA ALA A 455 13.88 26.37 0.60
C ALA A 455 15.37 26.78 0.62
N GLY A 456 16.16 26.35 -0.36
CA GLY A 456 17.54 26.79 -0.55
C GLY A 456 18.56 26.19 0.41
N LYS A 457 19.81 26.67 0.33
CA LYS A 457 20.97 26.05 0.99
C LYS A 457 20.90 26.00 2.51
N ASP A 458 20.35 27.03 3.14
CA ASP A 458 20.39 27.14 4.59
C ASP A 458 19.39 26.22 5.30
N ASN A 459 18.29 25.91 4.60
CA ASN A 459 17.04 25.45 5.18
C ASN A 459 16.41 24.26 4.44
N GLY A 460 16.96 23.90 3.28
CA GLY A 460 16.37 22.93 2.36
C GLY A 460 16.28 21.52 2.91
N VAL A 461 17.26 21.05 3.69
CA VAL A 461 17.24 19.68 4.23
C VAL A 461 16.05 19.46 5.16
N VAL A 462 15.85 20.35 6.13
CA VAL A 462 14.74 20.24 7.10
C VAL A 462 13.40 20.43 6.38
N ALA A 463 13.30 21.43 5.49
CA ALA A 463 12.08 21.67 4.72
C ALA A 463 11.70 20.47 3.84
N GLY A 464 12.68 19.87 3.17
CA GLY A 464 12.51 18.69 2.33
C GLY A 464 12.06 17.47 3.14
N LEU A 465 12.70 17.18 4.27
CA LEU A 465 12.34 16.03 5.12
C LEU A 465 10.94 16.17 5.74
N ILE A 466 10.57 17.36 6.21
CA ILE A 466 9.22 17.60 6.76
C ILE A 466 8.17 17.61 5.64
N GLY A 467 8.47 18.23 4.51
CA GLY A 467 7.65 18.22 3.31
C GLY A 467 7.39 16.82 2.76
N CYS A 468 8.42 15.97 2.78
CA CYS A 468 8.32 14.54 2.50
C CYS A 468 7.27 13.88 3.40
N GLY A 469 7.39 14.08 4.71
CA GLY A 469 6.48 13.53 5.70
C GLY A 469 5.05 14.00 5.53
N LEU A 470 4.85 15.26 5.13
CA LEU A 470 3.53 15.85 4.89
C LEU A 470 2.80 15.12 3.76
N ILE A 471 3.43 15.02 2.58
CA ILE A 471 2.85 14.35 1.42
C ILE A 471 2.73 12.85 1.68
N ASN A 472 3.78 12.21 2.20
CA ASN A 472 3.76 10.78 2.50
C ASN A 472 2.60 10.41 3.45
N SER A 473 2.37 11.21 4.49
CA SER A 473 1.30 10.99 5.46
C SER A 473 -0.10 11.03 4.82
N VAL A 474 -0.38 12.05 4.00
CA VAL A 474 -1.67 12.18 3.31
C VAL A 474 -1.85 11.04 2.31
N VAL A 475 -0.84 10.80 1.47
CA VAL A 475 -0.89 9.82 0.38
C VAL A 475 -0.98 8.38 0.91
N SER A 476 -0.27 8.06 2.00
CA SER A 476 -0.30 6.74 2.64
C SER A 476 -1.66 6.44 3.24
N ILE A 477 -2.16 7.30 4.14
CA ILE A 477 -3.44 7.07 4.84
C ILE A 477 -4.63 7.04 3.88
N SER A 478 -4.60 7.91 2.86
CA SER A 478 -5.65 7.93 1.85
C SER A 478 -5.75 6.59 1.10
N SER A 479 -4.60 5.98 0.79
CA SER A 479 -4.53 4.66 0.16
C SER A 479 -5.01 3.56 1.10
N ASP A 480 -4.56 3.56 2.35
CA ASP A 480 -4.97 2.59 3.36
C ASP A 480 -6.50 2.64 3.56
N LEU A 481 -7.09 3.84 3.58
CA LEU A 481 -8.54 4.01 3.67
C LEU A 481 -9.29 3.38 2.49
N MET A 482 -8.73 3.44 1.28
CA MET A 482 -9.37 2.81 0.12
C MET A 482 -9.32 1.27 0.20
N HIS A 483 -8.25 0.68 0.74
CA HIS A 483 -8.21 -0.75 1.05
C HIS A 483 -9.32 -1.12 2.03
N ASP A 484 -9.44 -0.37 3.14
CA ASP A 484 -10.44 -0.63 4.16
C ASP A 484 -11.87 -0.40 3.63
N PHE A 485 -12.09 0.55 2.72
CA PHE A 485 -13.37 0.71 2.05
C PHE A 485 -13.70 -0.44 1.10
N LYS A 486 -12.71 -1.05 0.42
CA LYS A 486 -12.94 -2.27 -0.36
C LYS A 486 -13.39 -3.40 0.57
N THR A 487 -12.70 -3.58 1.70
CA THR A 487 -13.09 -4.59 2.69
C THR A 487 -14.47 -4.29 3.27
N ALA A 488 -14.78 -3.02 3.53
CA ALA A 488 -16.10 -2.58 4.01
C ALA A 488 -17.22 -2.92 3.02
N HIS A 489 -17.00 -2.64 1.74
CA HIS A 489 -17.96 -2.93 0.68
C HIS A 489 -18.27 -4.43 0.59
N LEU A 490 -17.24 -5.27 0.59
CA LEU A 490 -17.37 -6.72 0.49
C LEU A 490 -17.89 -7.40 1.77
N THR A 491 -17.64 -6.80 2.94
CA THR A 491 -18.17 -7.30 4.24
C THR A 491 -19.51 -6.67 4.61
N VAL A 492 -20.02 -5.74 3.80
CA VAL A 492 -21.29 -5.04 4.04
C VAL A 492 -21.23 -4.27 5.37
N THR A 493 -20.10 -3.59 5.58
CA THR A 493 -19.82 -2.72 6.73
C THR A 493 -20.05 -1.26 6.34
N SER A 494 -20.55 -0.46 7.27
CA SER A 494 -20.83 0.95 7.03
C SER A 494 -19.56 1.73 6.66
N PRO A 495 -19.58 2.54 5.58
CA PRO A 495 -18.51 3.48 5.30
C PRO A 495 -18.29 4.52 6.41
N ARG A 496 -19.35 4.88 7.16
CA ARG A 496 -19.24 5.83 8.28
C ARG A 496 -18.51 5.20 9.47
N SER A 497 -18.86 3.95 9.80
CA SER A 497 -18.11 3.19 10.80
C SER A 497 -16.67 3.01 10.39
N MET A 498 -16.41 2.79 9.10
CA MET A 498 -15.05 2.63 8.58
C MET A 498 -14.21 3.89 8.77
N LEU A 499 -14.71 5.06 8.36
CA LEU A 499 -14.01 6.32 8.53
C LEU A 499 -13.74 6.62 10.02
N LEU A 500 -14.74 6.41 10.89
CA LEU A 500 -14.57 6.66 12.32
C LEU A 500 -13.57 5.67 12.96
N SER A 501 -13.63 4.40 12.58
CA SER A 501 -12.70 3.38 13.09
C SER A 501 -11.26 3.66 12.66
N GLN A 502 -11.07 4.11 11.42
CA GLN A 502 -9.77 4.53 10.94
C GLN A 502 -9.26 5.79 11.65
N ALA A 503 -10.14 6.76 11.94
CA ALA A 503 -9.78 7.94 12.73
C ALA A 503 -9.35 7.58 14.16
N ILE A 504 -10.05 6.65 14.81
CA ILE A 504 -9.68 6.14 16.14
C ILE A 504 -8.34 5.40 16.09
N GLY A 505 -8.17 4.49 15.14
CA GLY A 505 -6.91 3.76 14.95
C GLY A 505 -5.74 4.70 14.65
N THR A 506 -5.96 5.72 13.82
CA THR A 506 -4.98 6.78 13.53
C THR A 506 -4.60 7.54 14.79
N ALA A 507 -5.58 7.95 15.61
CA ALA A 507 -5.32 8.63 16.88
C ALA A 507 -4.48 7.77 17.83
N MET A 508 -4.81 6.48 17.94
CA MET A 508 -4.05 5.51 18.73
C MET A 508 -2.62 5.37 18.21
N GLY A 509 -2.42 5.20 16.90
CA GLY A 509 -1.11 5.06 16.29
C GLY A 509 -0.25 6.34 16.39
N CYS A 510 -0.85 7.54 16.36
CA CYS A 510 -0.13 8.80 16.60
C CYS A 510 0.51 8.88 17.99
N VAL A 511 0.01 8.10 18.96
CA VAL A 511 0.57 7.99 20.31
C VAL A 511 1.46 6.75 20.44
N ILE A 512 0.97 5.59 20.02
CA ILE A 512 1.66 4.29 20.17
C ILE A 512 2.93 4.24 19.35
N ALA A 513 2.94 4.76 18.12
CA ALA A 513 4.11 4.67 17.25
C ALA A 513 5.31 5.48 17.76
N PRO A 514 5.18 6.77 18.19
CA PRO A 514 6.27 7.47 18.85
C PRO A 514 6.77 6.81 20.14
N LEU A 515 5.87 6.27 20.97
CA LEU A 515 6.25 5.54 22.19
C LEU A 515 7.09 4.29 21.87
N THR A 516 6.62 3.52 20.89
CA THR A 516 7.30 2.32 20.42
C THR A 516 8.65 2.68 19.81
N PHE A 517 8.71 3.69 18.95
CA PHE A 517 9.96 4.16 18.36
C PHE A 517 10.98 4.56 19.44
N LEU A 518 10.58 5.35 20.45
CA LEU A 518 11.50 5.76 21.51
C LEU A 518 11.93 4.62 22.42
N LEU A 519 11.10 3.59 22.60
CA LEU A 519 11.52 2.36 23.27
C LEU A 519 12.72 1.75 22.54
N PHE A 520 12.66 1.63 21.21
CA PHE A 520 13.80 1.14 20.42
C PHE A 520 14.97 2.13 20.43
N TYR A 521 14.71 3.42 20.23
CA TYR A 521 15.74 4.48 20.14
C TYR A 521 16.55 4.63 21.44
N LYS A 522 15.93 4.39 22.61
CA LYS A 522 16.63 4.43 23.90
C LYS A 522 17.26 3.10 24.29
N ALA A 523 16.66 1.97 23.92
CA ALA A 523 17.15 0.64 24.28
C ALA A 523 18.27 0.14 23.38
N PHE A 524 18.34 0.60 22.12
CA PHE A 524 19.28 0.15 21.12
C PHE A 524 19.96 1.31 20.40
N ASP A 525 21.15 1.05 19.85
CA ASP A 525 21.91 2.04 19.08
C ASP A 525 21.37 2.19 17.64
N VAL A 526 20.18 2.78 17.53
CA VAL A 526 19.48 2.99 16.26
C VAL A 526 20.29 3.92 15.34
N GLY A 527 20.36 3.57 14.05
CA GLY A 527 21.13 4.32 13.05
C GLY A 527 22.62 3.99 13.03
N ASN A 528 23.06 2.91 13.69
CA ASN A 528 24.43 2.41 13.57
C ASN A 528 24.55 1.49 12.33
N PRO A 529 25.38 1.82 11.32
CA PRO A 529 25.55 1.00 10.12
C PRO A 529 26.00 -0.44 10.41
N ASP A 530 26.77 -0.63 11.48
CA ASP A 530 27.33 -1.93 11.89
C ASP A 530 26.44 -2.65 12.92
N GLY A 531 25.36 -1.99 13.38
CA GLY A 531 24.41 -2.52 14.35
C GLY A 531 23.28 -3.33 13.71
N VAL A 532 22.44 -3.93 14.56
CA VAL A 532 21.23 -4.63 14.12
C VAL A 532 20.16 -3.64 13.63
N PHE A 533 20.04 -2.48 14.28
CA PHE A 533 19.06 -1.44 13.97
C PHE A 533 19.68 -0.33 13.10
N LYS A 534 20.10 -0.71 11.89
CA LYS A 534 20.83 0.18 10.96
C LYS A 534 20.04 1.40 10.51
N ALA A 535 18.71 1.28 10.44
CA ALA A 535 17.80 2.29 9.89
C ALA A 535 18.32 2.87 8.56
N PRO A 536 18.57 2.03 7.54
CA PRO A 536 19.34 2.41 6.35
C PRO A 536 18.69 3.54 5.56
N TYR A 537 17.36 3.68 5.63
CA TYR A 537 16.66 4.75 4.93
C TYR A 537 16.83 6.12 5.59
N ALA A 538 17.12 6.24 6.87
CA ALA A 538 17.29 7.54 7.51
C ALA A 538 18.41 8.37 6.85
N ILE A 539 19.58 7.75 6.67
CA ILE A 539 20.73 8.37 6.00
C ILE A 539 20.46 8.61 4.52
N ILE A 540 19.78 7.68 3.82
CA ILE A 540 19.42 7.85 2.41
C ILE A 540 18.50 9.05 2.22
N TYR A 541 17.49 9.24 3.09
CA TYR A 541 16.57 10.37 3.04
C TYR A 541 17.24 11.70 3.36
N ARG A 542 18.15 11.72 4.33
CA ARG A 542 18.94 12.93 4.60
C ARG A 542 19.83 13.29 3.41
N ASN A 543 20.55 12.33 2.84
CA ASN A 543 21.40 12.56 1.68
C ASN A 543 20.59 12.97 0.43
N MET A 544 19.38 12.43 0.27
CA MET A 544 18.42 12.92 -0.74
C MET A 544 18.05 14.38 -0.52
N ALA A 545 17.82 14.78 0.73
CA ALA A 545 17.42 16.15 1.04
C ALA A 545 18.57 17.13 0.82
N ILE A 546 19.80 16.73 1.17
CA ILE A 546 21.03 17.47 0.85
C ILE A 546 21.17 17.62 -0.66
N LEU A 547 20.98 16.53 -1.43
CA LEU A 547 21.01 16.60 -2.89
C LEU A 547 19.91 17.51 -3.45
N GLY A 548 18.72 17.47 -2.86
CA GLY A 548 17.59 18.29 -3.27
C GLY A 548 17.83 19.79 -3.13
N VAL A 549 18.72 20.21 -2.23
CA VAL A 549 19.14 21.62 -2.10
C VAL A 549 19.78 22.15 -3.38
N GLU A 550 20.59 21.32 -4.06
CA GLU A 550 21.21 21.64 -5.36
C GLU A 550 20.18 21.62 -6.51
N GLY A 551 18.94 21.20 -6.25
CA GLY A 551 17.88 21.08 -7.22
C GLY A 551 18.00 19.84 -8.12
N PHE A 552 17.12 19.75 -9.13
CA PHE A 552 17.09 18.63 -10.07
C PHE A 552 18.34 18.56 -10.98
N SER A 553 19.13 19.63 -11.06
CA SER A 553 20.43 19.66 -11.75
C SER A 553 21.48 18.74 -11.12
N ALA A 554 21.29 18.34 -9.87
CA ALA A 554 22.21 17.46 -9.16
C ALA A 554 22.02 15.97 -9.48
N LEU A 555 20.98 15.64 -10.25
CA LEU A 555 20.75 14.28 -10.72
C LEU A 555 21.79 13.87 -11.79
N PRO A 556 22.03 12.56 -11.95
CA PRO A 556 22.90 12.03 -12.98
C PRO A 556 22.57 12.54 -14.40
N HIS A 557 23.56 12.54 -15.29
CA HIS A 557 23.38 13.04 -16.66
C HIS A 557 22.25 12.31 -17.37
N HIS A 558 21.45 13.04 -18.16
CA HIS A 558 20.26 12.53 -18.86
C HIS A 558 19.13 11.97 -17.97
N CYS A 559 19.25 11.94 -16.64
CA CYS A 559 18.21 11.38 -15.76
C CYS A 559 16.85 12.09 -15.95
N LEU A 560 16.83 13.42 -15.97
CA LEU A 560 15.59 14.19 -16.20
C LEU A 560 15.00 13.98 -17.60
N GLN A 561 15.84 13.86 -18.63
CA GLN A 561 15.40 13.62 -20.00
C GLN A 561 14.69 12.25 -20.10
N LEU A 562 15.26 11.23 -19.47
CA LEU A 562 14.62 9.92 -19.35
C LEU A 562 13.32 10.01 -18.56
N CYS A 563 13.27 10.79 -17.46
CA CYS A 563 12.03 11.00 -16.72
C CYS A 563 10.93 11.61 -17.58
N TYR A 564 11.23 12.65 -18.37
CA TYR A 564 10.26 13.23 -19.29
C TYR A 564 9.80 12.24 -20.37
N GLY A 565 10.72 11.43 -20.91
CA GLY A 565 10.39 10.38 -21.87
C GLY A 565 9.46 9.31 -21.28
N PHE A 566 9.76 8.82 -20.07
CA PHE A 566 8.93 7.81 -19.39
C PHE A 566 7.59 8.36 -18.91
N PHE A 567 7.54 9.63 -18.50
CA PHE A 567 6.28 10.31 -18.21
C PHE A 567 5.40 10.40 -19.48
N ALA A 568 5.97 10.84 -20.60
CA ALA A 568 5.27 10.92 -21.87
C ALA A 568 4.84 9.53 -22.37
N PHE A 569 5.68 8.51 -22.18
CA PHE A 569 5.35 7.11 -22.46
C PHE A 569 4.15 6.63 -21.64
N ALA A 570 4.12 6.89 -20.33
CA ALA A 570 2.99 6.50 -19.48
C ALA A 570 1.68 7.17 -19.91
N VAL A 571 1.71 8.47 -20.24
CA VAL A 571 0.55 9.20 -20.77
C VAL A 571 0.14 8.64 -22.14
N GLY A 572 1.10 8.38 -23.04
CA GLY A 572 0.86 7.85 -24.38
C GLY A 572 0.24 6.45 -24.37
N ILE A 573 0.71 5.56 -23.48
CA ILE A 573 0.15 4.21 -23.32
C ILE A 573 -1.30 4.27 -22.81
N ASN A 574 -1.60 5.16 -21.86
CA ASN A 574 -2.97 5.32 -21.39
C ASN A 574 -3.89 5.94 -22.44
N LEU A 575 -3.41 6.92 -23.22
CA LEU A 575 -4.13 7.46 -24.37
C LEU A 575 -4.41 6.37 -25.41
N LEU A 576 -3.41 5.55 -25.72
CA LEU A 576 -3.54 4.42 -26.63
C LEU A 576 -4.60 3.44 -26.10
N ARG A 577 -4.56 3.10 -24.82
CA ARG A 577 -5.53 2.21 -24.18
C ARG A 577 -6.95 2.73 -24.28
N ASP A 578 -7.16 4.02 -24.03
CA ASP A 578 -8.48 4.65 -24.02
C ASP A 578 -9.08 4.87 -25.42
N HIS A 579 -8.25 5.08 -26.44
CA HIS A 579 -8.71 5.32 -27.82
C HIS A 579 -8.68 4.05 -28.70
N SER A 580 -8.05 2.98 -28.24
CA SER A 580 -7.98 1.72 -28.98
C SER A 580 -9.27 0.90 -28.86
N PRO A 581 -9.60 0.10 -29.87
CA PRO A 581 -10.66 -0.90 -29.78
C PRO A 581 -10.47 -1.84 -28.58
N PRO A 582 -11.54 -2.39 -28.00
CA PRO A 582 -11.48 -3.25 -26.80
C PRO A 582 -10.52 -4.43 -26.95
N TYR A 583 -10.40 -5.00 -28.16
CA TYR A 583 -9.47 -6.09 -28.44
C TYR A 583 -8.00 -5.71 -28.21
N ILE A 584 -7.60 -4.49 -28.58
CA ILE A 584 -6.22 -4.00 -28.40
C ILE A 584 -6.04 -3.51 -26.96
N ALA A 585 -7.01 -2.75 -26.43
CA ALA A 585 -6.95 -2.16 -25.09
C ALA A 585 -6.76 -3.20 -23.96
N LYS A 586 -7.22 -4.45 -24.17
CA LYS A 586 -7.02 -5.58 -23.24
C LYS A 586 -5.57 -6.02 -23.07
N TRP A 587 -4.73 -5.81 -24.09
CA TRP A 587 -3.32 -6.21 -24.08
C TRP A 587 -2.36 -5.05 -23.80
N VAL A 588 -2.87 -3.82 -23.75
CA VAL A 588 -2.05 -2.65 -23.45
C VAL A 588 -1.61 -2.71 -21.98
N PRO A 589 -0.30 -2.69 -21.70
CA PRO A 589 0.21 -2.80 -20.34
C PRO A 589 -0.18 -1.58 -19.50
N LEU A 590 -0.12 -1.73 -18.18
CA LEU A 590 -0.42 -0.69 -17.21
C LEU A 590 0.89 -0.04 -16.75
N PRO A 591 1.20 1.21 -17.15
CA PRO A 591 2.44 1.88 -16.77
C PRO A 591 2.67 1.95 -15.26
N MET A 592 1.61 2.17 -14.47
CA MET A 592 1.68 2.12 -13.00
C MET A 592 2.19 0.78 -12.47
N ALA A 593 1.67 -0.33 -13.01
CA ALA A 593 2.13 -1.66 -12.62
C ALA A 593 3.58 -1.90 -13.07
N MET A 594 3.92 -1.49 -14.29
CA MET A 594 5.30 -1.59 -14.81
C MET A 594 6.33 -0.86 -13.94
N ALA A 595 5.94 0.19 -13.21
CA ALA A 595 6.86 0.99 -12.42
C ALA A 595 7.27 0.34 -11.08
N VAL A 596 6.49 -0.61 -10.54
CA VAL A 596 6.79 -1.24 -9.24
C VAL A 596 8.12 -2.01 -9.27
N PRO A 597 8.41 -2.86 -10.27
CA PRO A 597 9.65 -3.64 -10.34
C PRO A 597 10.90 -2.79 -10.58
N PHE A 598 10.76 -1.58 -11.15
CA PHE A 598 11.89 -0.66 -11.31
C PHE A 598 12.54 -0.33 -9.95
N LEU A 599 11.76 -0.37 -8.87
CA LEU A 599 12.21 -0.13 -7.50
C LEU A 599 12.42 -1.42 -6.71
N VAL A 600 11.45 -2.33 -6.75
CA VAL A 600 11.41 -3.50 -5.86
C VAL A 600 12.39 -4.60 -6.31
N GLY A 601 12.54 -4.78 -7.62
CA GLY A 601 13.27 -5.91 -8.20
C GLY A 601 12.39 -6.78 -9.09
N ALA A 602 13.02 -7.60 -9.94
CA ALA A 602 12.33 -8.52 -10.83
C ALA A 602 11.73 -9.75 -10.12
N TYR A 603 12.32 -10.19 -9.00
CA TYR A 603 11.85 -11.34 -8.22
C TYR A 603 10.36 -11.21 -7.83
N PHE A 604 9.95 -10.02 -7.40
CA PHE A 604 8.56 -9.73 -7.04
C PHE A 604 7.60 -9.96 -8.21
N ALA A 605 7.96 -9.53 -9.42
CA ALA A 605 7.13 -9.72 -10.60
C ALA A 605 7.03 -11.21 -10.99
N ILE A 606 8.12 -11.96 -10.82
CA ILE A 606 8.15 -13.42 -11.07
C ILE A 606 7.18 -14.12 -10.13
N ASP A 607 7.25 -13.85 -8.81
CA ASP A 607 6.37 -14.45 -7.81
C ASP A 607 4.89 -14.17 -8.08
N MET A 608 4.54 -12.92 -8.44
CA MET A 608 3.16 -12.59 -8.82
C MET A 608 2.70 -13.30 -10.10
N CYS A 609 3.58 -13.43 -11.11
CA CYS A 609 3.29 -14.19 -12.32
C CYS A 609 3.07 -15.68 -12.06
N VAL A 610 3.80 -16.28 -11.11
CA VAL A 610 3.56 -17.65 -10.67
C VAL A 610 2.16 -17.79 -10.07
N GLY A 611 1.70 -16.80 -9.29
CA GLY A 611 0.31 -16.72 -8.81
C GLY A 611 -0.71 -16.75 -9.95
N SER A 612 -0.54 -15.89 -10.97
CA SER A 612 -1.37 -15.91 -12.18
C SER A 612 -1.36 -17.27 -12.89
N LEU A 613 -0.18 -17.91 -12.99
CA LEU A 613 -0.04 -19.20 -13.65
C LEU A 613 -0.81 -20.29 -12.91
N ILE A 614 -0.73 -20.31 -11.57
CA ILE A 614 -1.51 -21.22 -10.72
C ILE A 614 -3.00 -21.05 -10.98
N VAL A 615 -3.49 -19.81 -11.00
CA VAL A 615 -4.90 -19.52 -11.30
C VAL A 615 -5.28 -19.98 -12.70
N PHE A 616 -4.48 -19.65 -13.71
CA PHE A 616 -4.73 -20.04 -15.10
C PHE A 616 -4.82 -21.56 -15.27
N VAL A 617 -3.90 -22.31 -14.67
CA VAL A 617 -3.93 -23.78 -14.69
C VAL A 617 -5.15 -24.31 -13.95
N TRP A 618 -5.50 -23.74 -12.79
CA TRP A 618 -6.67 -24.17 -12.03
C TRP A 618 -7.97 -23.93 -12.81
N TYR A 619 -8.14 -22.77 -13.44
CA TYR A 619 -9.32 -22.52 -14.30
C TYR A 619 -9.40 -23.47 -15.49
N LYS A 620 -8.26 -23.88 -16.07
CA LYS A 620 -8.26 -24.92 -17.12
C LYS A 620 -8.70 -26.29 -16.62
N LEU A 621 -8.46 -26.61 -15.36
CA LEU A 621 -8.81 -27.89 -14.77
C LEU A 621 -10.25 -27.91 -14.24
N ASP A 622 -10.66 -26.86 -13.52
CA ASP A 622 -11.99 -26.74 -12.90
C ASP A 622 -12.36 -25.27 -12.65
N SER A 623 -13.03 -24.64 -13.64
CA SER A 623 -13.43 -23.24 -13.58
C SER A 623 -14.38 -22.91 -12.42
N ARG A 624 -15.32 -23.81 -12.10
CA ARG A 624 -16.35 -23.56 -11.07
C ARG A 624 -15.72 -23.55 -9.68
N LYS A 625 -14.84 -24.51 -9.41
CA LYS A 625 -14.14 -24.58 -8.13
C LYS A 625 -13.08 -23.49 -8.00
N ALA A 626 -12.39 -23.13 -9.10
CA ALA A 626 -11.39 -22.07 -9.10
C ALA A 626 -12.00 -20.73 -8.67
N ALA A 627 -13.12 -20.31 -9.25
CA ALA A 627 -13.77 -19.03 -8.93
C ALA A 627 -14.11 -18.89 -7.43
N LEU A 628 -14.55 -19.98 -6.80
CA LEU A 628 -14.98 -19.97 -5.40
C LEU A 628 -13.82 -20.13 -4.40
N MET A 629 -12.73 -20.81 -4.80
CA MET A 629 -11.67 -21.22 -3.88
C MET A 629 -10.40 -20.38 -4.00
N VAL A 630 -10.11 -19.79 -5.17
CA VAL A 630 -8.91 -18.99 -5.40
C VAL A 630 -8.75 -17.87 -4.36
N PRO A 631 -9.78 -17.06 -4.04
CA PRO A 631 -9.63 -16.00 -3.05
C PRO A 631 -9.33 -16.55 -1.64
N ALA A 632 -9.91 -17.69 -1.25
CA ALA A 632 -9.67 -18.32 0.05
C ALA A 632 -8.25 -18.91 0.15
N VAL A 633 -7.76 -19.56 -0.92
CA VAL A 633 -6.40 -20.10 -1.00
C VAL A 633 -5.36 -18.97 -0.97
N ALA A 634 -5.55 -17.94 -1.81
CA ALA A 634 -4.68 -16.77 -1.85
C ALA A 634 -4.62 -16.05 -0.50
N SER A 635 -5.76 -15.87 0.17
CA SER A 635 -5.82 -15.31 1.52
C SER A 635 -5.05 -16.15 2.54
N GLY A 636 -5.13 -17.48 2.44
CA GLY A 636 -4.36 -18.40 3.28
C GLY A 636 -2.86 -18.25 3.07
N LEU A 637 -2.41 -18.16 1.82
CA LEU A 637 -0.99 -17.94 1.49
C LEU A 637 -0.47 -16.63 2.05
N ILE A 638 -1.18 -15.51 1.81
CA ILE A 638 -0.84 -14.17 2.31
C ILE A 638 -0.81 -14.15 3.84
N CYS A 639 -1.84 -14.71 4.48
CA CYS A 639 -1.97 -14.68 5.93
C CYS A 639 -0.93 -15.56 6.64
N GLY A 640 -0.61 -16.74 6.10
CA GLY A 640 0.34 -17.66 6.74
C GLY A 640 1.78 -17.11 6.77
N ASP A 641 2.23 -16.57 5.64
CA ASP A 641 3.54 -15.92 5.51
C ASP A 641 3.58 -14.62 6.34
N GLY A 642 2.53 -13.80 6.23
CA GLY A 642 2.35 -12.59 7.05
C GLY A 642 2.35 -12.85 8.57
N LEU A 643 1.70 -13.92 9.04
CA LEU A 643 1.64 -14.24 10.47
C LEU A 643 2.96 -14.83 11.00
N TRP A 644 3.77 -15.47 10.17
CA TRP A 644 5.11 -15.95 10.55
C TRP A 644 6.06 -14.80 10.96
N LEU A 645 5.80 -13.57 10.49
CA LEU A 645 6.51 -12.39 10.97
C LEU A 645 6.37 -12.19 12.48
N LEU A 646 5.29 -12.65 13.12
CA LEU A 646 5.09 -12.53 14.58
C LEU A 646 6.13 -13.38 15.35
N PRO A 647 6.19 -14.73 15.22
CA PRO A 647 7.23 -15.53 15.87
C PRO A 647 8.65 -15.09 15.53
N SER A 648 8.96 -14.87 14.26
CA SER A 648 10.32 -14.48 13.84
C SER A 648 10.74 -13.13 14.42
N SER A 649 9.81 -12.18 14.55
CA SER A 649 10.07 -10.90 15.21
C SER A 649 10.38 -11.09 16.69
N ILE A 650 9.62 -11.93 17.39
CA ILE A 650 9.82 -12.29 18.80
C ILE A 650 11.17 -13.00 19.00
N LEU A 651 11.48 -14.00 18.18
CA LEU A 651 12.75 -14.74 18.23
C LEU A 651 13.95 -13.79 18.09
N ALA A 652 13.91 -12.88 17.12
CA ALA A 652 14.99 -11.92 16.97
C ALA A 652 14.99 -10.81 18.05
N LEU A 653 13.89 -10.56 18.78
CA LEU A 653 13.93 -9.75 20.02
C LEU A 653 14.71 -10.47 21.14
N PHE A 654 14.60 -11.80 21.22
CA PHE A 654 15.42 -12.65 22.09
C PHE A 654 16.83 -12.90 21.55
N LYS A 655 17.27 -12.16 20.51
CA LYS A 655 18.56 -12.33 19.82
C LYS A 655 18.79 -13.73 19.25
N VAL A 656 17.71 -14.47 18.98
CA VAL A 656 17.77 -15.75 18.26
C VAL A 656 17.88 -15.44 16.77
N ASN A 657 19.05 -15.69 16.20
CA ASN A 657 19.29 -15.60 14.77
C ASN A 657 18.92 -16.92 14.08
N PRO A 658 18.60 -16.87 12.78
CA PRO A 658 18.39 -18.10 12.04
C PRO A 658 19.68 -18.92 11.96
N PRO A 659 19.60 -20.25 12.11
CA PRO A 659 20.78 -21.08 12.39
C PRO A 659 21.67 -21.33 11.18
N ILE A 660 21.12 -21.36 9.97
CA ILE A 660 21.86 -21.72 8.75
C ILE A 660 21.86 -20.53 7.81
N CYS A 661 23.02 -20.20 7.21
CA CYS A 661 23.09 -19.35 6.03
C CYS A 661 23.30 -20.23 4.80
N MET A 662 22.28 -20.34 3.95
CA MET A 662 22.43 -20.97 2.62
C MET A 662 22.81 -19.91 1.60
N ARG A 663 24.02 -19.99 1.03
CA ARG A 663 24.53 -19.04 0.04
C ARG A 663 24.79 -19.73 -1.29
N PHE A 664 24.59 -19.00 -2.39
CA PHE A 664 24.80 -19.49 -3.75
C PHE A 664 25.92 -18.68 -4.40
N ASP A 665 27.10 -19.28 -4.57
CA ASP A 665 28.25 -18.66 -5.21
C ASP A 665 28.60 -19.42 -6.50
N ALA A 666 29.19 -18.71 -7.48
CA ALA A 666 29.81 -19.36 -8.63
C ALA A 666 31.13 -19.99 -8.15
N SER A 667 31.28 -21.30 -8.35
CA SER A 667 32.52 -22.04 -8.12
C SER A 667 33.60 -21.67 -9.13
#